data_AF-A0A067U0C4-F1
#
_entry.id   AF-A0A067U0C4-F1
#
_cell.length_a   1.000
_cell.length_b   1.000
_cell.length_c   1.000
_cell.angle_alpha   90.00
_cell.angle_beta   90.00
_cell.angle_gamma   90.00
#
_symmetry.space_group_name_H-M   'P 1'
#
loop_
_entity.id
_entity.type
_entity.pdbx_description
1 polymer ?
#
loop_
_entity_poly.entity_id
_entity_poly.type
_entity_poly.pdbx_seq_one_letter_code
_entity_poly.pdbx_strand_id
1 'polypeptide(L)'
;MAGGLPYVAPRAAKNSGIRQSMAVLKYHSAELDNLKAQVNELLQNIESRASPSSKKKRAVAELRWELLLEAYDPDALASHRTWHEETVMKNYKFMLPILVLTCKGSKGRRFIKGPTLHEMMQLFTWAIARNTRNDAGEAVGPMMLAKKAMLSEFEDQVITLITRFNLDRYNDEKSYYGEHELKLITQEALFNTQKSGRLQAIQRICLMDTTFFTLCRPGSLGPSNAEYKAQGKYPRLSDIKLFRLAESTYRTELTLRHFKGNNNTAAGEVRRFIFEPTKNWENVLFDISIYFVVLLLGRGALEGITTLDQLRSHKAYSIPIRDDMLQEPLFLAINGGGHGFRSPPDPIGANSISMMCSKLCMNAGLAASSVYAFRRNGAKHYSIAMGKELAEMMLVHAAPGALHFYSDNTANVDPVATMMNELPVPHNQNVMHLLHKNIFNSRAVQVAHLFLKRGKKDDENDATASTVAPRNQQTAMVSLTEEEKLSAVRAVPEALELLASQERAWDAFLSCYSEPTNRLPYARGLASLNSMTKNKTVKLLVSPEEATEKTSALRAAVEVYQKKQKEILRTAKVAKSREENEKRKVSLEGTAEELEMAVEELKKPSIFLTGTIAPPPPRLLAQPPVAGPSRLPALSPTTPTPFSTEPPVAGPSGLPALSPAVAVPPELELEGVDFDVVHEIANKIGNKIQQEGASDDDDARLVDEQVTKLHTNLSNMMPKATLAQRPERSLPPPQNIADVEDPVPEDAPVTAAEVRDSFMEMLMAPIVMQNALANLPRETNGSWRCPRCIQYFHHDLKAQAFEFKIRSSLERHITVMHTPWKELVLAMIVDTEDEEERFQCPTPSCTFRGPDQNDIYKHCLTEDCPGHKIYHSLLDDHQAQVSDITDAKKSRINVRAAVDPAEPALGNIETAILADAKNALSAYADKQWYGRWEQEVQEVVRCMSSGITTEATLDESIEDMLSKIFDEYL
;
A
#
# COMPACT_ATOMS: atom_id res chain seq x y z
N MET A 1 -16.63 29.16 -65.70
CA MET A 1 -17.27 28.83 -64.42
C MET A 1 -16.17 28.68 -63.38
N ALA A 2 -16.00 29.68 -62.51
CA ALA A 2 -15.05 29.65 -61.41
C ALA A 2 -15.72 30.37 -60.23
N GLY A 3 -16.24 29.61 -59.27
CA GLY A 3 -16.83 30.12 -58.05
C GLY A 3 -15.77 30.13 -56.94
N GLY A 4 -15.30 31.32 -56.58
CA GLY A 4 -14.45 31.52 -55.41
C GLY A 4 -15.28 31.48 -54.12
N LEU A 5 -14.87 30.62 -53.19
CA LEU A 5 -15.40 30.59 -51.82
C LEU A 5 -15.05 31.89 -51.07
N PRO A 6 -15.95 32.46 -50.27
CA PRO A 6 -15.69 33.68 -49.52
C PRO A 6 -14.70 33.44 -48.37
N TYR A 7 -13.67 34.28 -48.32
CA TYR A 7 -12.73 34.39 -47.21
C TYR A 7 -13.47 34.85 -45.94
N VAL A 8 -13.69 33.94 -44.99
CA VAL A 8 -14.23 34.27 -43.67
C VAL A 8 -13.12 34.93 -42.85
N ALA A 9 -13.21 36.25 -42.67
CA ALA A 9 -12.27 37.01 -41.86
C ALA A 9 -12.23 36.49 -40.41
N PRO A 10 -11.04 36.28 -39.81
CA PRO A 10 -10.94 35.85 -38.43
C PRO A 10 -11.53 36.91 -37.49
N ARG A 11 -12.33 36.46 -36.51
CA ARG A 11 -13.00 37.29 -35.48
C ARG A 11 -12.02 38.22 -34.75
N ALA A 12 -11.83 39.44 -35.24
CA ALA A 12 -11.01 40.49 -34.64
C ALA A 12 -11.59 41.05 -33.31
N ALA A 13 -12.85 40.73 -32.97
CA ALA A 13 -13.56 41.33 -31.85
C ALA A 13 -13.10 40.89 -30.45
N LYS A 14 -12.37 39.78 -30.29
CA LYS A 14 -11.96 39.28 -28.95
C LYS A 14 -10.70 39.95 -28.36
N ASN A 15 -9.93 40.67 -29.18
CA ASN A 15 -8.67 41.30 -28.73
C ASN A 15 -8.78 42.82 -28.50
N SER A 16 -9.94 43.45 -28.75
CA SER A 16 -10.12 44.89 -28.54
C SER A 16 -10.02 45.28 -27.05
N GLY A 17 -10.57 44.46 -26.15
CA GLY A 17 -10.52 44.69 -24.70
C GLY A 17 -9.10 44.76 -24.16
N ILE A 18 -8.24 43.79 -24.49
CA ILE A 18 -6.84 43.77 -24.03
C ILE A 18 -6.08 45.00 -24.54
N ARG A 19 -6.29 45.39 -25.80
CA ARG A 19 -5.62 46.58 -26.37
C ARG A 19 -6.07 47.87 -25.69
N GLN A 20 -7.36 47.98 -25.36
CA GLN A 20 -7.91 49.16 -24.69
C GLN A 20 -7.43 49.24 -23.23
N SER A 21 -7.40 48.12 -22.50
CA SER A 21 -6.83 48.04 -21.15
C SER A 21 -5.34 48.40 -21.14
N MET A 22 -4.56 47.89 -22.10
CA MET A 22 -3.12 48.22 -22.22
C MET A 22 -2.88 49.68 -22.62
N ALA A 23 -3.79 50.30 -23.37
CA ALA A 23 -3.71 51.73 -23.69
C ALA A 23 -4.00 52.62 -22.48
N VAL A 24 -4.98 52.25 -21.65
CA VAL A 24 -5.29 52.96 -20.39
C VAL A 24 -4.13 52.85 -19.40
N LEU A 25 -3.56 51.66 -19.22
CA LEU A 25 -2.40 51.44 -18.33
C LEU A 25 -1.16 52.25 -18.72
N LYS A 26 -1.00 52.65 -19.98
CA LYS A 26 0.10 53.53 -20.41
C LYS A 26 -0.01 54.96 -19.89
N TYR A 27 -1.21 55.43 -19.59
CA TYR A 27 -1.43 56.79 -19.06
C TYR A 27 -1.35 56.85 -17.53
N HIS A 28 -1.36 55.70 -16.84
CA HIS A 28 -1.28 55.59 -15.39
C HIS A 28 0.01 54.85 -14.98
N SER A 29 1.15 55.55 -14.96
CA SER A 29 2.47 54.95 -14.69
C SER A 29 2.54 54.21 -13.34
N ALA A 30 1.94 54.78 -12.29
CA ALA A 30 1.90 54.15 -10.96
C ALA A 30 1.08 52.85 -10.94
N GLU A 31 -0.04 52.80 -11.67
CA GLU A 31 -0.85 51.58 -11.80
C GLU A 31 -0.14 50.52 -12.62
N LEU A 32 0.58 50.92 -13.67
CA LEU A 32 1.40 50.03 -14.47
C LEU A 32 2.55 49.43 -13.65
N ASP A 33 3.21 50.21 -12.80
CA ASP A 33 4.31 49.71 -11.96
C ASP A 33 3.80 48.81 -10.83
N ASN A 34 2.64 49.10 -10.23
CA ASN A 34 1.96 48.18 -9.32
C ASN A 34 1.57 46.86 -10.03
N LEU A 35 1.00 46.94 -11.24
CA LEU A 35 0.68 45.76 -12.03
C LEU A 35 1.93 44.96 -12.39
N LYS A 36 3.05 45.60 -12.73
CA LYS A 36 4.33 44.92 -12.94
C LYS A 36 4.81 44.23 -11.67
N ALA A 37 4.70 44.86 -10.50
CA ALA A 37 5.06 44.25 -9.23
C ALA A 37 4.22 43.00 -8.96
N GLN A 38 2.89 43.09 -9.14
CA GLN A 38 1.98 41.94 -9.01
C GLN A 38 2.27 40.85 -10.03
N VAL A 39 2.54 41.21 -11.29
CA VAL A 39 2.92 40.24 -12.33
C VAL A 39 4.25 39.59 -11.99
N ASN A 40 5.23 40.33 -11.50
CA ASN A 40 6.52 39.78 -11.08
C ASN A 40 6.39 38.85 -9.87
N GLU A 41 5.59 39.23 -8.88
CA GLU A 41 5.25 38.38 -7.74
C GLU A 41 4.55 37.10 -8.21
N LEU A 42 3.57 37.20 -9.12
CA LEU A 42 2.92 36.04 -9.73
C LEU A 42 3.93 35.18 -10.49
N LEU A 43 4.81 35.76 -11.31
CA LEU A 43 5.84 35.06 -12.08
C LEU A 43 6.85 34.35 -11.18
N GLN A 44 7.20 34.93 -10.04
CA GLN A 44 8.05 34.33 -9.01
C GLN A 44 7.36 33.14 -8.33
N ASN A 45 6.03 33.19 -8.23
CA ASN A 45 5.20 32.16 -7.61
C ASN A 45 4.62 31.13 -8.61
N ILE A 46 4.98 31.19 -9.92
CA ILE A 46 4.51 30.18 -10.88
C ILE A 46 5.14 28.82 -10.54
N GLU A 47 4.29 27.91 -10.06
CA GLU A 47 4.71 26.54 -9.81
C GLU A 47 5.13 25.84 -11.12
N SER A 48 6.29 25.19 -11.08
CA SER A 48 6.72 24.35 -12.19
C SER A 48 5.78 23.17 -12.38
N ARG A 49 5.40 22.90 -13.64
CA ARG A 49 4.70 21.66 -14.04
C ARG A 49 5.50 20.39 -13.71
N ALA A 50 6.80 20.51 -13.48
CA ALA A 50 7.64 19.37 -13.14
C ALA A 50 7.21 18.74 -11.81
N SER A 51 7.06 17.42 -11.79
CA SER A 51 6.81 16.72 -10.53
C SER A 51 7.96 16.96 -9.53
N PRO A 52 7.72 16.89 -8.21
CA PRO A 52 8.79 17.07 -7.21
C PRO A 52 9.95 16.07 -7.42
N SER A 53 9.64 14.85 -7.88
CA SER A 53 10.66 13.87 -8.27
C SER A 53 11.49 14.32 -9.48
N SER A 54 10.85 14.89 -10.50
CA SER A 54 11.54 15.47 -11.66
C SER A 54 12.41 16.66 -11.27
N LYS A 55 11.91 17.56 -10.41
CA LYS A 55 12.69 18.69 -9.85
C LYS A 55 13.94 18.17 -9.12
N LYS A 56 13.78 17.18 -8.24
CA LYS A 56 14.91 16.56 -7.52
C LYS A 56 15.93 15.92 -8.46
N LYS A 57 15.49 15.19 -9.50
CA LYS A 57 16.41 14.59 -10.49
C LYS A 57 17.20 15.64 -11.26
N ARG A 58 16.58 16.76 -11.61
CA ARG A 58 17.21 17.90 -12.28
C ARG A 58 18.24 18.58 -11.39
N ALA A 59 17.88 18.89 -10.15
CA ALA A 59 18.81 19.45 -9.16
C ALA A 59 20.01 18.53 -8.91
N VAL A 60 19.81 17.21 -8.87
CA VAL A 60 20.92 16.24 -8.76
C VAL A 60 21.83 16.25 -9.99
N ALA A 61 21.28 16.46 -11.20
CA ALA A 61 22.09 16.58 -12.42
C ALA A 61 22.94 17.87 -12.40
N GLU A 62 22.38 18.98 -11.92
CA GLU A 62 23.09 20.25 -11.74
C GLU A 62 24.20 20.12 -10.68
N LEU A 63 23.91 19.55 -9.51
CA LEU A 63 24.90 19.30 -8.47
C LEU A 63 26.06 18.42 -8.97
N ARG A 64 25.77 17.38 -9.76
CA ARG A 64 26.83 16.53 -10.33
C ARG A 64 27.72 17.27 -11.31
N TRP A 65 27.16 18.24 -12.03
CA TRP A 65 27.94 19.12 -12.89
C TRP A 65 28.86 20.03 -12.08
N GLU A 66 28.35 20.64 -11.01
CA GLU A 66 29.16 21.46 -10.10
C GLU A 66 30.31 20.67 -9.46
N LEU A 67 30.04 19.46 -8.97
CA LEU A 67 31.08 18.57 -8.42
C LEU A 67 32.13 18.18 -9.47
N LEU A 68 31.73 18.05 -10.74
CA LEU A 68 32.67 17.82 -11.83
C LEU A 68 33.56 19.05 -12.05
N LEU A 69 32.98 20.25 -12.08
CA LEU A 69 33.75 21.48 -12.24
C LEU A 69 34.68 21.74 -11.05
N GLU A 70 34.23 21.46 -9.82
CA GLU A 70 35.09 21.55 -8.64
C GLU A 70 36.37 20.72 -8.79
N ALA A 71 36.24 19.52 -9.38
CA ALA A 71 37.36 18.61 -9.56
C ALA A 71 38.25 18.94 -10.78
N TYR A 72 37.70 19.50 -11.86
CA TYR A 72 38.40 19.64 -13.16
C TYR A 72 38.60 21.08 -13.64
N ASP A 73 37.81 22.03 -13.14
CA ASP A 73 37.82 23.43 -13.53
C ASP A 73 37.38 24.34 -12.35
N PRO A 74 38.10 24.33 -11.22
CA PRO A 74 37.70 25.04 -10.02
C PRO A 74 37.59 26.55 -10.24
N ASP A 75 38.35 27.12 -11.19
CA ASP A 75 38.27 28.53 -11.57
C ASP A 75 36.90 28.90 -12.16
N ALA A 76 36.29 27.99 -12.93
CA ALA A 76 34.97 28.21 -13.50
C ALA A 76 33.88 28.21 -12.40
N LEU A 77 34.06 27.40 -11.36
CA LEU A 77 33.18 27.38 -10.19
C LEU A 77 33.34 28.66 -9.35
N ALA A 78 34.59 29.06 -9.05
CA ALA A 78 34.91 30.25 -8.26
C ALA A 78 34.45 31.55 -8.93
N SER A 79 34.47 31.61 -10.26
CA SER A 79 34.01 32.78 -11.02
C SER A 79 32.50 32.80 -11.27
N HIS A 80 31.73 31.87 -10.70
CA HIS A 80 30.30 31.68 -10.98
C HIS A 80 29.99 31.46 -12.48
N ARG A 81 30.98 31.05 -13.28
CA ARG A 81 30.85 30.71 -14.71
C ARG A 81 30.51 29.23 -14.92
N THR A 82 29.85 28.58 -13.94
CA THR A 82 29.52 27.14 -13.97
C THR A 82 28.70 26.75 -15.19
N TRP A 83 27.77 27.61 -15.59
CA TRP A 83 26.94 27.44 -16.78
C TRP A 83 27.30 28.43 -17.89
N HIS A 84 28.55 28.90 -17.95
CA HIS A 84 29.00 29.72 -19.08
C HIS A 84 29.23 28.84 -20.33
N GLU A 85 28.93 29.36 -21.52
CA GLU A 85 29.11 28.67 -22.80
C GLU A 85 30.50 28.03 -22.94
N GLU A 86 31.55 28.79 -22.65
CA GLU A 86 32.94 28.33 -22.75
C GLU A 86 33.22 27.20 -21.76
N THR A 87 32.79 27.34 -20.50
CA THR A 87 32.93 26.32 -19.46
C THR A 87 32.24 25.02 -19.86
N VAL A 88 31.00 25.13 -20.36
CA VAL A 88 30.22 23.97 -20.80
C VAL A 88 30.91 23.31 -21.99
N MET A 89 31.31 24.06 -23.03
CA MET A 89 32.01 23.52 -24.20
C MET A 89 33.34 22.84 -23.84
N LYS A 90 34.07 23.38 -22.87
CA LYS A 90 35.34 22.82 -22.39
C LYS A 90 35.13 21.49 -21.66
N ASN A 91 34.08 21.37 -20.85
CA ASN A 91 33.98 20.30 -19.85
C ASN A 91 32.88 19.24 -20.10
N TYR A 92 31.89 19.48 -20.99
CA TYR A 92 30.73 18.59 -21.14
C TYR A 92 31.08 17.13 -21.48
N LYS A 93 32.18 16.91 -22.24
CA LYS A 93 32.64 15.59 -22.69
C LYS A 93 33.08 14.67 -21.54
N PHE A 94 33.37 15.24 -20.36
CA PHE A 94 33.80 14.46 -19.20
C PHE A 94 32.63 13.97 -18.35
N MET A 95 31.44 14.57 -18.49
CA MET A 95 30.31 14.31 -17.60
C MET A 95 29.85 12.84 -17.66
N LEU A 96 29.52 12.32 -18.84
CA LEU A 96 29.02 10.95 -18.97
C LEU A 96 30.08 9.88 -18.60
N PRO A 97 31.35 9.98 -19.03
CA PRO A 97 32.39 9.05 -18.59
C PRO A 97 32.57 9.02 -17.06
N ILE A 98 32.59 10.19 -16.40
CA ILE A 98 32.73 10.29 -14.95
C ILE A 98 31.53 9.65 -14.25
N LEU A 99 30.31 9.88 -14.73
CA LEU A 99 29.11 9.25 -14.16
C LEU A 99 29.17 7.73 -14.25
N VAL A 100 29.65 7.16 -15.36
CA VAL A 100 29.83 5.70 -15.46
C VAL A 100 30.85 5.18 -14.47
N LEU A 101 31.94 5.90 -14.27
CA LEU A 101 33.04 5.49 -13.38
C LEU A 101 32.71 5.63 -11.89
N THR A 102 31.90 6.63 -11.52
CA THR A 102 31.64 7.00 -10.13
C THR A 102 30.27 6.53 -9.63
N CYS A 103 29.26 6.43 -10.49
CA CYS A 103 27.93 5.99 -10.09
C CYS A 103 27.87 4.46 -10.03
N LYS A 104 27.51 3.94 -8.86
CA LYS A 104 27.21 2.52 -8.69
C LYS A 104 25.84 2.19 -9.27
N GLY A 105 25.75 1.04 -9.94
CA GLY A 105 24.47 0.54 -10.42
C GLY A 105 23.57 0.06 -9.28
N SER A 106 22.27 0.05 -9.55
CA SER A 106 21.31 -0.55 -8.61
C SER A 106 21.60 -2.05 -8.44
N LYS A 107 21.21 -2.61 -7.28
CA LYS A 107 21.41 -4.02 -6.93
C LYS A 107 22.91 -4.41 -6.94
N GLY A 108 23.77 -3.59 -6.35
CA GLY A 108 25.19 -3.91 -6.17
C GLY A 108 25.99 -4.09 -7.46
N ARG A 109 25.49 -3.61 -8.61
CA ARG A 109 26.23 -3.63 -9.87
C ARG A 109 27.37 -2.63 -9.80
N ARG A 110 28.53 -3.03 -10.35
CA ARG A 110 29.71 -2.16 -10.43
C ARG A 110 29.40 -0.86 -11.17
N PHE A 111 28.73 -0.96 -12.31
CA PHE A 111 28.36 0.17 -13.15
C PHE A 111 26.84 0.33 -13.25
N ILE A 112 26.40 1.54 -13.61
CA ILE A 112 25.01 1.82 -14.01
C ILE A 112 24.64 1.07 -15.30
N LYS A 113 23.33 0.93 -15.56
CA LYS A 113 22.85 0.35 -16.83
C LYS A 113 22.86 1.37 -17.96
N GLY A 114 22.86 0.88 -19.21
CA GLY A 114 22.74 1.71 -20.40
C GLY A 114 21.52 2.66 -20.37
N PRO A 115 20.29 2.17 -20.10
CA PRO A 115 19.12 3.04 -19.96
C PRO A 115 19.25 4.12 -18.88
N THR A 116 19.93 3.83 -17.77
CA THR A 116 20.18 4.82 -16.70
C THR A 116 21.17 5.89 -17.16
N LEU A 117 22.23 5.51 -17.88
CA LEU A 117 23.16 6.46 -18.48
C LEU A 117 22.44 7.38 -19.48
N HIS A 118 21.57 6.82 -20.32
CA HIS A 118 20.76 7.62 -21.25
C HIS A 118 19.82 8.60 -20.52
N GLU A 119 19.15 8.18 -19.45
CA GLU A 119 18.34 9.11 -18.61
C GLU A 119 19.19 10.23 -18.01
N MET A 120 20.39 9.92 -17.50
CA MET A 120 21.32 10.92 -16.98
C MET A 120 21.77 11.91 -18.07
N MET A 121 22.01 11.42 -19.28
CA MET A 121 22.30 12.26 -20.45
C MET A 121 21.13 13.21 -20.74
N GLN A 122 19.89 12.72 -20.80
CA GLN A 122 18.70 13.56 -21.00
C GLN A 122 18.54 14.65 -19.92
N LEU A 123 18.78 14.30 -18.65
CA LEU A 123 18.72 15.26 -17.55
C LEU A 123 19.81 16.34 -17.67
N PHE A 124 21.01 15.95 -18.10
CA PHE A 124 22.12 16.89 -18.29
C PHE A 124 21.89 17.80 -19.50
N THR A 125 21.42 17.25 -20.62
CA THR A 125 20.96 18.01 -21.79
C THR A 125 19.90 19.05 -21.40
N TRP A 126 18.94 18.68 -20.55
CA TRP A 126 17.96 19.62 -20.01
C TRP A 126 18.61 20.75 -19.20
N ALA A 127 19.59 20.43 -18.35
CA ALA A 127 20.29 21.42 -17.53
C ALA A 127 21.09 22.41 -18.40
N ILE A 128 21.80 21.92 -19.42
CA ILE A 128 22.49 22.75 -20.42
C ILE A 128 21.49 23.68 -21.12
N ALA A 129 20.38 23.13 -21.63
CA ALA A 129 19.37 23.90 -22.33
C ALA A 129 18.80 25.04 -21.46
N ARG A 130 18.61 24.80 -20.16
CA ARG A 130 17.99 25.77 -19.25
C ARG A 130 18.98 26.79 -18.69
N ASN A 131 20.18 26.36 -18.33
CA ASN A 131 21.07 27.14 -17.47
C ASN A 131 22.20 27.82 -18.25
N THR A 132 22.57 27.35 -19.43
CA THR A 132 23.74 27.89 -20.13
C THR A 132 23.54 29.30 -20.66
N ARG A 133 24.50 30.20 -20.38
CA ARG A 133 24.52 31.61 -20.80
C ARG A 133 25.86 31.98 -21.46
N ASN A 134 25.85 32.93 -22.39
CA ASN A 134 27.07 33.56 -22.94
C ASN A 134 27.46 34.81 -22.12
N ASP A 135 28.53 35.50 -22.52
CA ASP A 135 28.99 36.73 -21.84
C ASP A 135 27.95 37.88 -21.90
N ALA A 136 27.03 37.84 -22.88
CA ALA A 136 25.90 38.78 -22.99
C ALA A 136 24.70 38.39 -22.10
N GLY A 137 24.79 37.29 -21.35
CA GLY A 137 23.71 36.77 -20.50
C GLY A 137 22.56 36.11 -21.28
N GLU A 138 22.73 35.84 -22.57
CA GLU A 138 21.71 35.22 -23.42
C GLU A 138 21.66 33.70 -23.22
N ALA A 139 20.46 33.13 -23.27
CA ALA A 139 20.27 31.69 -23.17
C ALA A 139 20.71 30.96 -24.46
N VAL A 140 21.95 30.48 -24.48
CA VAL A 140 22.57 29.80 -25.63
C VAL A 140 22.53 28.28 -25.57
N GLY A 141 22.07 27.70 -24.45
CA GLY A 141 22.00 26.25 -24.24
C GLY A 141 21.32 25.45 -25.37
N PRO A 142 20.09 25.79 -25.80
CA PRO A 142 19.42 25.08 -26.89
C PRO A 142 20.17 25.17 -28.22
N MET A 143 20.80 26.33 -28.50
CA MET A 143 21.62 26.52 -29.69
C MET A 143 22.86 25.63 -29.65
N MET A 144 23.53 25.49 -28.49
CA MET A 144 24.68 24.61 -28.34
C MET A 144 24.31 23.15 -28.60
N LEU A 145 23.18 22.70 -28.05
CA LEU A 145 22.69 21.33 -28.25
C LEU A 145 22.38 21.02 -29.72
N ALA A 146 21.73 21.95 -30.44
CA ALA A 146 21.32 21.75 -31.82
C ALA A 146 22.42 22.08 -32.84
N LYS A 147 22.96 23.32 -32.84
CA LYS A 147 23.85 23.82 -33.89
C LYS A 147 25.30 23.37 -33.75
N LYS A 148 25.76 23.06 -32.52
CA LYS A 148 27.12 22.57 -32.28
C LYS A 148 27.20 21.04 -32.19
N ALA A 149 26.15 20.34 -32.63
CA ALA A 149 26.05 18.87 -32.61
C ALA A 149 26.29 18.21 -31.24
N MET A 150 26.19 18.96 -30.13
CA MET A 150 26.49 18.45 -28.80
C MET A 150 25.54 17.32 -28.38
N LEU A 151 24.26 17.37 -28.79
CA LEU A 151 23.32 16.27 -28.53
C LEU A 151 23.76 14.97 -29.22
N SER A 152 24.13 15.05 -30.50
CA SER A 152 24.63 13.90 -31.27
C SER A 152 25.92 13.35 -30.66
N GLU A 153 26.85 14.21 -30.25
CA GLU A 153 28.05 13.77 -29.54
C GLU A 153 27.76 13.09 -28.20
N PHE A 154 26.72 13.51 -27.47
CA PHE A 154 26.28 12.81 -26.27
C PHE A 154 25.71 11.43 -26.59
N GLU A 155 24.92 11.29 -27.64
CA GLU A 155 24.37 10.00 -28.08
C GLU A 155 25.51 9.04 -28.47
N ASP A 156 26.49 9.52 -29.23
CA ASP A 156 27.70 8.77 -29.58
C ASP A 156 28.51 8.37 -28.34
N GLN A 157 28.65 9.27 -27.37
CA GLN A 157 29.29 8.97 -26.09
C GLN A 157 28.51 7.91 -25.31
N VAL A 158 27.18 7.98 -25.24
CA VAL A 158 26.37 6.96 -24.56
C VAL A 158 26.60 5.59 -25.20
N ILE A 159 26.55 5.48 -26.53
CA ILE A 159 26.80 4.22 -27.25
C ILE A 159 28.22 3.71 -27.00
N THR A 160 29.21 4.59 -27.07
CA THR A 160 30.63 4.27 -26.85
C THR A 160 30.85 3.78 -25.42
N LEU A 161 30.31 4.47 -24.41
CA LEU A 161 30.43 4.10 -23.00
C LEU A 161 29.71 2.79 -22.70
N ILE A 162 28.51 2.58 -23.24
CA ILE A 162 27.78 1.32 -23.12
C ILE A 162 28.63 0.16 -23.65
N THR A 163 29.26 0.35 -24.81
CA THR A 163 30.09 -0.69 -25.44
C THR A 163 31.40 -0.91 -24.67
N ARG A 164 32.12 0.18 -24.36
CA ARG A 164 33.42 0.15 -23.68
C ARG A 164 33.37 -0.45 -22.28
N PHE A 165 32.33 -0.12 -21.51
CA PHE A 165 32.17 -0.62 -20.14
C PHE A 165 31.26 -1.85 -20.06
N ASN A 166 30.84 -2.39 -21.21
CA ASN A 166 29.90 -3.51 -21.32
C ASN A 166 28.66 -3.29 -20.42
N LEU A 167 28.07 -2.09 -20.49
CA LEU A 167 26.91 -1.74 -19.68
C LEU A 167 25.70 -2.55 -20.16
N ASP A 168 24.98 -3.14 -19.22
CA ASP A 168 23.75 -3.87 -19.50
C ASP A 168 22.72 -2.93 -20.16
N ARG A 169 22.41 -3.22 -21.43
CA ARG A 169 21.47 -2.45 -22.27
C ARG A 169 20.02 -2.82 -21.97
N TYR A 170 19.78 -3.96 -21.35
CA TYR A 170 18.46 -4.53 -21.20
C TYR A 170 17.85 -4.17 -19.86
N ASN A 171 16.52 -4.11 -19.84
CA ASN A 171 15.78 -3.96 -18.59
C ASN A 171 15.91 -5.24 -17.76
N ASP A 172 15.87 -5.09 -16.43
CA ASP A 172 15.73 -6.27 -15.56
C ASP A 172 14.45 -7.01 -15.91
N GLU A 173 14.49 -8.35 -15.84
CA GLU A 173 13.29 -9.17 -15.94
C GLU A 173 12.24 -8.64 -14.95
N LYS A 174 11.04 -8.37 -15.49
CA LYS A 174 9.94 -7.79 -14.75
C LYS A 174 9.00 -8.90 -14.31
N SER A 175 8.54 -8.85 -13.06
CA SER A 175 7.50 -9.75 -12.57
C SER A 175 6.13 -9.35 -13.13
N TYR A 176 5.29 -10.33 -13.42
CA TYR A 176 3.90 -10.19 -13.85
C TYR A 176 3.05 -11.03 -12.91
N TYR A 177 2.12 -10.40 -12.20
CA TYR A 177 1.25 -11.06 -11.23
C TYR A 177 -0.20 -10.92 -11.67
N GLY A 178 -0.86 -12.06 -11.85
CA GLY A 178 -2.26 -12.17 -12.19
C GLY A 178 -3.11 -12.60 -11.00
N GLU A 179 -4.24 -13.21 -11.31
CA GLU A 179 -5.25 -13.69 -10.38
C GLU A 179 -4.67 -14.66 -9.34
N HIS A 180 -3.92 -15.68 -9.78
CA HIS A 180 -3.38 -16.69 -8.86
C HIS A 180 -2.32 -16.12 -7.90
N GLU A 181 -1.48 -15.18 -8.33
CA GLU A 181 -0.58 -14.50 -7.40
C GLU A 181 -1.34 -13.63 -6.41
N LEU A 182 -2.36 -12.90 -6.88
CA LEU A 182 -3.21 -12.09 -6.02
C LEU A 182 -3.89 -12.96 -4.96
N LYS A 183 -4.39 -14.15 -5.34
CA LYS A 183 -4.98 -15.13 -4.43
C LYS A 183 -4.02 -15.54 -3.31
N LEU A 184 -2.81 -15.98 -3.66
CA LEU A 184 -1.80 -16.38 -2.67
C LEU A 184 -1.46 -15.21 -1.73
N ILE A 185 -1.34 -14.00 -2.29
CA ILE A 185 -1.04 -12.78 -1.54
C ILE A 185 -2.19 -12.41 -0.59
N THR A 186 -3.45 -12.50 -1.03
CA THR A 186 -4.64 -12.23 -0.23
C THR A 186 -4.78 -13.26 0.89
N GLN A 187 -4.60 -14.54 0.58
CA GLN A 187 -4.58 -15.59 1.59
C GLN A 187 -3.51 -15.31 2.66
N GLU A 188 -2.29 -15.01 2.24
CA GLU A 188 -1.19 -14.70 3.17
C GLU A 188 -1.46 -13.43 4.00
N ALA A 189 -2.12 -12.42 3.41
CA ALA A 189 -2.55 -11.23 4.12
C ALA A 189 -3.56 -11.57 5.22
N LEU A 190 -4.55 -12.42 4.93
CA LEU A 190 -5.59 -12.87 5.87
C LEU A 190 -5.03 -13.79 6.96
N PHE A 191 -4.06 -14.65 6.65
CA PHE A 191 -3.37 -15.48 7.65
C PHE A 191 -2.57 -14.63 8.64
N ASN A 192 -1.86 -13.60 8.17
CA ASN A 192 -1.03 -12.74 9.02
C ASN A 192 -1.79 -11.70 9.86
N THR A 193 -3.11 -11.81 9.95
CA THR A 193 -3.97 -10.82 10.63
C THR A 193 -3.80 -10.83 12.14
N GLN A 194 -3.46 -11.96 12.74
CA GLN A 194 -3.12 -12.03 14.17
C GLN A 194 -1.89 -11.16 14.51
N LYS A 195 -0.92 -11.10 13.58
CA LYS A 195 0.34 -10.35 13.77
C LYS A 195 0.26 -8.91 13.30
N SER A 196 -0.67 -8.53 12.43
CA SER A 196 -0.70 -7.19 11.83
C SER A 196 -2.03 -6.47 11.91
N GLY A 197 -3.04 -7.09 12.53
CA GLY A 197 -4.40 -6.59 12.59
C GLY A 197 -5.20 -6.89 11.33
N ARG A 198 -6.46 -7.32 11.52
CA ARG A 198 -7.36 -7.72 10.43
C ARG A 198 -7.75 -6.54 9.55
N LEU A 199 -8.09 -5.41 10.15
CA LEU A 199 -8.48 -4.20 9.42
C LEU A 199 -7.32 -3.65 8.56
N GLN A 200 -6.09 -3.71 9.07
CA GLN A 200 -4.91 -3.32 8.30
C GLN A 200 -4.70 -4.24 7.11
N ALA A 201 -4.86 -5.57 7.29
CA ALA A 201 -4.76 -6.55 6.22
C ALA A 201 -5.80 -6.32 5.12
N ILE A 202 -7.05 -6.05 5.49
CA ILE A 202 -8.13 -5.70 4.55
C ILE A 202 -7.75 -4.45 3.75
N GLN A 203 -7.21 -3.40 4.39
CA GLN A 203 -6.71 -2.24 3.65
C GLN A 203 -5.59 -2.60 2.65
N ARG A 204 -4.71 -3.55 3.00
CA ARG A 204 -3.67 -4.03 2.06
C ARG A 204 -4.30 -4.71 0.85
N ILE A 205 -5.32 -5.53 1.09
CA ILE A 205 -6.07 -6.23 0.04
C ILE A 205 -6.75 -5.21 -0.88
N CYS A 206 -7.51 -4.24 -0.33
CA CYS A 206 -8.08 -3.15 -1.12
C CYS A 206 -7.05 -2.44 -2.01
N LEU A 207 -5.85 -2.13 -1.49
CA LEU A 207 -4.78 -1.47 -2.26
C LEU A 207 -4.24 -2.34 -3.40
N MET A 208 -4.10 -3.65 -3.18
CA MET A 208 -3.62 -4.60 -4.18
C MET A 208 -4.69 -4.85 -5.24
N ASP A 209 -5.92 -5.11 -4.83
CA ASP A 209 -7.07 -5.32 -5.72
C ASP A 209 -7.34 -4.07 -6.55
N THR A 210 -7.33 -2.87 -5.94
CA THR A 210 -7.48 -1.62 -6.69
C THR A 210 -6.41 -1.51 -7.77
N THR A 211 -5.15 -1.84 -7.47
CA THR A 211 -4.08 -1.80 -8.48
C THR A 211 -4.25 -2.88 -9.55
N PHE A 212 -4.71 -4.06 -9.17
CA PHE A 212 -4.96 -5.19 -10.07
C PHE A 212 -6.08 -4.88 -11.07
N PHE A 213 -7.22 -4.38 -10.60
CA PHE A 213 -8.38 -4.07 -11.45
C PHE A 213 -8.21 -2.78 -12.26
N THR A 214 -7.69 -1.70 -11.65
CA THR A 214 -7.63 -0.37 -12.30
C THR A 214 -6.32 -0.07 -13.01
N LEU A 215 -5.32 -0.94 -12.85
CA LEU A 215 -3.94 -0.72 -13.29
C LEU A 215 -3.28 0.52 -12.69
N CYS A 216 -3.86 1.21 -11.69
CA CYS A 216 -3.33 2.47 -11.20
C CYS A 216 -1.91 2.32 -10.62
N ARG A 217 -1.16 3.43 -10.58
CA ARG A 217 0.18 3.44 -9.97
C ARG A 217 0.04 3.64 -8.45
N PRO A 218 1.01 3.19 -7.63
CA PRO A 218 0.97 3.46 -6.18
C PRO A 218 0.81 4.94 -5.83
N GLY A 219 1.39 5.84 -6.65
CA GLY A 219 1.27 7.29 -6.46
C GLY A 219 -0.08 7.90 -6.83
N SER A 220 -1.02 7.12 -7.37
CA SER A 220 -2.43 7.50 -7.51
C SER A 220 -3.25 7.10 -6.28
N LEU A 221 -2.77 6.15 -5.48
CA LEU A 221 -3.45 5.64 -4.28
C LEU A 221 -2.91 6.25 -2.98
N GLY A 222 -1.75 6.89 -3.04
CA GLY A 222 -1.13 7.58 -1.90
C GLY A 222 -0.10 8.60 -2.36
N PRO A 223 0.25 9.59 -1.52
CA PRO A 223 1.18 10.63 -1.92
C PRO A 223 2.59 10.04 -2.13
N SER A 224 3.25 10.49 -3.19
CA SER A 224 4.61 10.04 -3.53
C SER A 224 5.73 10.87 -2.89
N ASN A 225 5.37 12.01 -2.29
CA ASN A 225 6.27 12.94 -1.61
C ASN A 225 5.48 13.81 -0.61
N ALA A 226 6.18 14.56 0.24
CA ALA A 226 5.58 15.40 1.28
C ALA A 226 4.74 16.56 0.71
N GLU A 227 5.17 17.16 -0.41
CA GLU A 227 4.44 18.26 -1.08
C GLU A 227 3.05 17.80 -1.57
N TYR A 228 2.96 16.65 -2.24
CA TYR A 228 1.69 16.07 -2.67
C TYR A 228 0.81 15.65 -1.50
N LYS A 229 1.42 15.25 -0.37
CA LYS A 229 0.68 14.99 0.86
C LYS A 229 0.07 16.28 1.42
N ALA A 230 0.86 17.35 1.53
CA ALA A 230 0.39 18.66 1.99
C ALA A 230 -0.72 19.24 1.08
N GLN A 231 -0.60 19.02 -0.23
CA GLN A 231 -1.61 19.40 -1.23
C GLN A 231 -2.85 18.49 -1.24
N GLY A 232 -2.93 17.47 -0.39
CA GLY A 232 -4.07 16.55 -0.35
C GLY A 232 -4.22 15.66 -1.59
N LYS A 233 -3.15 15.44 -2.36
CA LYS A 233 -3.15 14.68 -3.63
C LYS A 233 -3.11 13.17 -3.39
N TYR A 234 -4.22 12.65 -2.88
CA TYR A 234 -4.49 11.23 -2.61
C TYR A 234 -6.01 11.00 -2.52
N PRO A 235 -6.51 9.75 -2.67
CA PRO A 235 -7.94 9.48 -2.57
C PRO A 235 -8.46 9.70 -1.14
N ARG A 236 -9.62 10.33 -1.02
CA ARG A 236 -10.35 10.56 0.24
C ARG A 236 -11.58 9.66 0.35
N LEU A 237 -12.21 9.65 1.51
CA LEU A 237 -13.50 8.96 1.67
C LEU A 237 -14.60 9.57 0.80
N SER A 238 -14.54 10.85 0.46
CA SER A 238 -15.44 11.49 -0.52
C SER A 238 -15.30 10.97 -1.95
N ASP A 239 -14.21 10.25 -2.26
CA ASP A 239 -13.92 9.73 -3.59
C ASP A 239 -14.45 8.31 -3.81
N ILE A 240 -15.03 7.69 -2.78
CA ILE A 240 -15.64 6.36 -2.85
C ILE A 240 -17.16 6.45 -2.60
N LYS A 241 -17.94 5.73 -3.41
CA LYS A 241 -19.38 5.55 -3.21
C LYS A 241 -19.70 4.07 -3.15
N LEU A 242 -20.57 3.70 -2.21
CA LEU A 242 -21.00 2.34 -1.99
C LEU A 242 -22.48 2.20 -2.34
N PHE A 243 -22.80 1.13 -3.06
CA PHE A 243 -24.16 0.79 -3.45
C PHE A 243 -24.47 -0.65 -3.06
N ARG A 244 -25.64 -0.86 -2.45
CA ARG A 244 -26.19 -2.19 -2.20
C ARG A 244 -27.04 -2.60 -3.40
N LEU A 245 -26.66 -3.68 -4.06
CA LEU A 245 -27.42 -4.23 -5.20
C LEU A 245 -28.43 -5.29 -4.74
N ALA A 246 -28.00 -6.16 -3.82
CA ALA A 246 -28.83 -7.19 -3.21
C ALA A 246 -28.40 -7.43 -1.75
N GLU A 247 -28.87 -8.49 -1.11
CA GLU A 247 -28.33 -8.92 0.19
C GLU A 247 -26.89 -9.37 0.04
N SER A 248 -26.00 -8.79 0.85
CA SER A 248 -24.56 -9.08 0.86
C SER A 248 -23.82 -8.89 -0.47
N THR A 249 -24.44 -8.20 -1.44
CA THR A 249 -23.90 -7.91 -2.76
C THR A 249 -23.81 -6.40 -2.98
N TYR A 250 -22.59 -5.90 -3.24
CA TYR A 250 -22.29 -4.48 -3.27
C TYR A 250 -21.56 -4.08 -4.55
N ARG A 251 -21.82 -2.86 -5.00
CA ARG A 251 -21.05 -2.16 -6.02
C ARG A 251 -20.29 -1.01 -5.38
N THR A 252 -19.05 -0.83 -5.80
CA THR A 252 -18.21 0.29 -5.36
C THR A 252 -17.86 1.16 -6.55
N GLU A 253 -18.02 2.46 -6.42
CA GLU A 253 -17.47 3.42 -7.36
C GLU A 253 -16.30 4.17 -6.73
N LEU A 254 -15.15 4.16 -7.39
CA LEU A 254 -13.94 4.86 -6.97
C LEU A 254 -13.57 5.95 -7.98
N THR A 255 -13.48 7.19 -7.51
CA THR A 255 -13.14 8.36 -8.32
C THR A 255 -11.73 8.86 -7.98
N LEU A 256 -10.74 8.55 -8.82
CA LEU A 256 -9.38 9.06 -8.65
C LEU A 256 -9.21 10.42 -9.34
N ARG A 257 -9.27 11.50 -8.55
CA ARG A 257 -9.01 12.87 -9.01
C ARG A 257 -7.52 13.21 -9.18
N HIS A 258 -6.67 12.47 -8.47
CA HIS A 258 -5.23 12.70 -8.41
C HIS A 258 -4.47 11.52 -9.03
N PHE A 259 -4.54 11.41 -10.35
CA PHE A 259 -3.90 10.32 -11.07
C PHE A 259 -2.41 10.61 -11.36
N LYS A 260 -1.52 9.68 -11.01
CA LYS A 260 -0.06 9.86 -11.19
C LYS A 260 0.32 10.07 -12.66
N GLY A 261 0.75 11.28 -12.96
CA GLY A 261 1.08 11.76 -14.31
C GLY A 261 0.42 13.10 -14.58
N ASN A 262 -0.76 13.30 -13.99
CA ASN A 262 -1.64 14.44 -14.23
C ASN A 262 -1.88 15.29 -12.96
N ASN A 263 -1.10 15.05 -11.89
CA ASN A 263 -1.15 15.84 -10.66
C ASN A 263 -0.73 17.31 -10.84
N ASN A 264 0.02 17.61 -11.91
CA ASN A 264 0.57 18.94 -12.19
C ASN A 264 0.19 19.44 -13.60
N THR A 265 -0.80 18.80 -14.24
CA THR A 265 -1.34 19.26 -15.51
C THR A 265 -2.40 20.33 -15.27
N ALA A 266 -2.52 21.28 -16.19
CA ALA A 266 -3.51 22.35 -16.07
C ALA A 266 -4.95 21.82 -16.13
N ALA A 267 -5.19 20.80 -16.97
CA ALA A 267 -6.40 20.00 -16.91
C ALA A 267 -6.14 18.83 -15.95
N GLY A 268 -6.83 18.81 -14.81
CA GLY A 268 -6.89 17.61 -13.97
C GLY A 268 -7.55 16.48 -14.75
N GLU A 269 -7.09 15.26 -14.54
CA GLU A 269 -7.72 14.07 -15.14
C GLU A 269 -8.35 13.24 -14.04
N VAL A 270 -9.67 13.07 -14.14
CA VAL A 270 -10.45 12.25 -13.21
C VAL A 270 -10.68 10.90 -13.85
N ARG A 271 -10.42 9.83 -13.10
CA ARG A 271 -10.76 8.45 -13.50
C ARG A 271 -11.80 7.90 -12.55
N ARG A 272 -12.93 7.45 -13.08
CA ARG A 272 -13.97 6.77 -12.32
C ARG A 272 -13.91 5.28 -12.67
N PHE A 273 -13.88 4.43 -11.66
CA PHE A 273 -13.91 2.98 -11.78
C PHE A 273 -15.15 2.48 -11.07
N ILE A 274 -15.87 1.58 -11.71
CA ILE A 274 -17.05 0.91 -11.14
C ILE A 274 -16.64 -0.54 -10.92
N PHE A 275 -16.69 -1.01 -9.68
CA PHE A 275 -16.41 -2.38 -9.30
C PHE A 275 -17.74 -3.10 -9.09
N GLU A 276 -18.16 -3.84 -10.11
CA GLU A 276 -19.27 -4.77 -9.99
C GLU A 276 -18.86 -5.97 -9.11
N PRO A 277 -19.82 -6.59 -8.39
CA PRO A 277 -19.54 -7.81 -7.63
C PRO A 277 -19.15 -8.96 -8.57
N THR A 278 -18.30 -9.87 -8.09
CA THR A 278 -17.93 -11.07 -8.87
C THR A 278 -19.13 -11.99 -9.00
N LYS A 279 -19.41 -12.53 -10.18
CA LYS A 279 -20.56 -13.40 -10.43
C LYS A 279 -20.37 -14.81 -9.89
N ASN A 280 -19.16 -15.35 -10.03
CA ASN A 280 -18.87 -16.71 -9.60
C ASN A 280 -18.47 -16.74 -8.13
N TRP A 281 -18.96 -17.74 -7.39
CA TRP A 281 -18.73 -17.82 -5.94
C TRP A 281 -17.26 -18.07 -5.59
N GLU A 282 -16.53 -18.80 -6.44
CA GLU A 282 -15.10 -19.06 -6.30
C GLU A 282 -14.24 -17.79 -6.39
N ASN A 283 -14.78 -16.74 -7.04
CA ASN A 283 -14.14 -15.45 -7.22
C ASN A 283 -14.48 -14.44 -6.11
N VAL A 284 -15.34 -14.78 -5.14
CA VAL A 284 -15.70 -13.89 -4.02
C VAL A 284 -14.47 -13.40 -3.23
N LEU A 285 -13.36 -14.16 -3.24
CA LEU A 285 -12.09 -13.71 -2.65
C LEU A 285 -11.57 -12.42 -3.29
N PHE A 286 -11.91 -12.15 -4.55
CA PHE A 286 -11.50 -10.97 -5.33
C PHE A 286 -12.60 -9.90 -5.41
N ASP A 287 -13.72 -10.07 -4.70
CA ASP A 287 -14.79 -9.08 -4.64
C ASP A 287 -14.32 -7.85 -3.83
N ILE A 288 -13.70 -6.90 -4.55
CA ILE A 288 -13.12 -5.69 -3.99
C ILE A 288 -14.16 -4.84 -3.24
N SER A 289 -15.43 -4.90 -3.66
CA SER A 289 -16.51 -4.15 -3.03
C SER A 289 -16.76 -4.61 -1.60
N ILE A 290 -16.71 -5.92 -1.34
CA ILE A 290 -16.78 -6.46 0.03
C ILE A 290 -15.67 -5.88 0.89
N TYR A 291 -14.42 -5.87 0.42
CA TYR A 291 -13.31 -5.37 1.21
C TYR A 291 -13.44 -3.87 1.51
N PHE A 292 -13.92 -3.05 0.57
CA PHE A 292 -14.18 -1.64 0.83
C PHE A 292 -15.28 -1.44 1.86
N VAL A 293 -16.40 -2.15 1.74
CA VAL A 293 -17.52 -2.07 2.69
C VAL A 293 -17.06 -2.47 4.10
N VAL A 294 -16.35 -3.60 4.23
CA VAL A 294 -15.80 -4.09 5.50
C VAL A 294 -14.73 -3.14 6.06
N LEU A 295 -13.87 -2.56 5.22
CA LEU A 295 -12.88 -1.56 5.64
C LEU A 295 -13.55 -0.32 6.23
N LEU A 296 -14.58 0.21 5.57
CA LEU A 296 -15.29 1.41 6.00
C LEU A 296 -16.16 1.14 7.24
N LEU A 297 -16.80 -0.03 7.32
CA LEU A 297 -17.50 -0.49 8.52
C LEU A 297 -16.54 -0.61 9.71
N GLY A 298 -15.39 -1.27 9.52
CA GLY A 298 -14.37 -1.43 10.55
C GLY A 298 -13.71 -0.12 10.99
N ARG A 299 -13.72 0.91 10.14
CA ARG A 299 -13.32 2.30 10.48
C ARG A 299 -14.42 3.10 11.19
N GLY A 300 -15.67 2.60 11.22
CA GLY A 300 -16.81 3.35 11.72
C GLY A 300 -17.22 4.53 10.81
N ALA A 301 -16.92 4.44 9.51
CA ALA A 301 -17.13 5.50 8.53
C ALA A 301 -18.52 5.48 7.87
N LEU A 302 -19.30 4.42 8.07
CA LEU A 302 -20.64 4.30 7.49
C LEU A 302 -21.67 4.98 8.41
N GLU A 303 -22.50 5.85 7.85
CA GLU A 303 -23.49 6.64 8.60
C GLU A 303 -24.62 5.73 9.11
N GLY A 304 -24.82 5.68 10.43
CA GLY A 304 -25.85 4.84 11.07
C GLY A 304 -25.61 3.33 11.03
N ILE A 305 -24.47 2.85 10.47
CA ILE A 305 -24.14 1.42 10.35
C ILE A 305 -22.85 1.12 11.12
N THR A 306 -22.98 0.41 12.22
CA THR A 306 -21.87 0.06 13.13
C THR A 306 -21.63 -1.45 13.25
N THR A 307 -22.58 -2.27 12.81
CA THR A 307 -22.50 -3.74 12.87
C THR A 307 -22.79 -4.37 11.50
N LEU A 308 -22.38 -5.62 11.33
CA LEU A 308 -22.65 -6.39 10.12
C LEU A 308 -24.15 -6.63 9.91
N ASP A 309 -24.92 -6.86 10.98
CA ASP A 309 -26.37 -7.03 10.90
C ASP A 309 -27.10 -5.75 10.48
N GLN A 310 -26.61 -4.57 10.93
CA GLN A 310 -27.10 -3.29 10.45
C GLN A 310 -26.80 -3.10 8.96
N LEU A 311 -25.62 -3.53 8.50
CA LEU A 311 -25.27 -3.49 7.08
C LEU A 311 -26.19 -4.41 6.25
N ARG A 312 -26.42 -5.65 6.68
CA ARG A 312 -27.32 -6.63 6.03
C ARG A 312 -28.77 -6.15 5.97
N SER A 313 -29.24 -5.50 7.03
CA SER A 313 -30.61 -4.97 7.10
C SER A 313 -30.79 -3.60 6.43
N HIS A 314 -29.70 -2.94 6.00
CA HIS A 314 -29.74 -1.60 5.39
C HIS A 314 -30.38 -1.60 4.00
N LYS A 315 -31.64 -1.16 3.89
CA LYS A 315 -32.41 -1.24 2.63
C LYS A 315 -32.10 -0.16 1.59
N ALA A 316 -31.38 0.90 1.96
CA ALA A 316 -31.10 1.98 1.00
C ALA A 316 -30.09 1.53 -0.06
N TYR A 317 -30.34 1.94 -1.31
CA TYR A 317 -29.49 1.61 -2.46
C TYR A 317 -28.07 2.17 -2.31
N SER A 318 -27.93 3.40 -1.82
CA SER A 318 -26.63 3.99 -1.52
C SER A 318 -26.34 3.87 -0.02
N ILE A 319 -25.13 3.46 0.32
CA ILE A 319 -24.67 3.39 1.71
C ILE A 319 -23.90 4.69 2.02
N PRO A 320 -24.47 5.60 2.84
CA PRO A 320 -23.85 6.87 3.14
C PRO A 320 -22.57 6.72 3.99
N ILE A 321 -21.57 7.54 3.67
CA ILE A 321 -20.37 7.74 4.48
C ILE A 321 -20.60 8.97 5.35
N ARG A 322 -20.17 8.94 6.61
CA ARG A 322 -20.33 10.06 7.54
C ARG A 322 -19.67 11.33 7.02
N ASP A 323 -20.39 12.45 7.13
CA ASP A 323 -19.95 13.76 6.61
C ASP A 323 -18.64 14.24 7.26
N ASP A 324 -18.45 13.96 8.55
CA ASP A 324 -17.25 14.35 9.30
C ASP A 324 -15.98 13.59 8.87
N MET A 325 -16.13 12.44 8.20
CA MET A 325 -15.02 11.61 7.74
C MET A 325 -14.72 11.78 6.24
N LEU A 326 -15.55 12.47 5.46
CA LEU A 326 -15.41 12.58 4.00
C LEU A 326 -14.03 13.11 3.56
N GLN A 327 -13.40 13.97 4.37
CA GLN A 327 -12.09 14.55 4.07
C GLN A 327 -10.91 13.66 4.50
N GLU A 328 -11.15 12.59 5.25
CA GLU A 328 -10.10 11.66 5.65
C GLU A 328 -9.53 10.91 4.44
N PRO A 329 -8.25 10.51 4.48
CA PRO A 329 -7.69 9.63 3.46
C PRO A 329 -8.45 8.31 3.39
N LEU A 330 -8.68 7.82 2.17
CA LEU A 330 -9.29 6.49 1.94
C LEU A 330 -8.39 5.37 2.50
N PHE A 331 -7.07 5.51 2.33
CA PHE A 331 -6.08 4.55 2.81
C PHE A 331 -5.16 5.19 3.85
N LEU A 332 -5.18 4.68 5.07
CA LEU A 332 -4.45 5.22 6.21
C LEU A 332 -3.04 4.64 6.35
N ALA A 333 -2.11 5.46 6.81
CA ALA A 333 -0.77 5.04 7.20
C ALA A 333 -0.85 4.06 8.37
N ILE A 334 -0.09 2.98 8.26
CA ILE A 334 -0.01 1.92 9.28
C ILE A 334 1.16 2.25 10.22
N ASN A 335 0.99 2.05 11.53
CA ASN A 335 2.08 2.31 12.49
C ASN A 335 3.27 1.35 12.27
N GLY A 336 4.41 1.70 12.88
CA GLY A 336 5.57 0.82 12.96
C GLY A 336 5.20 -0.58 13.47
N GLY A 337 5.82 -1.62 12.93
CA GLY A 337 5.47 -3.01 13.24
C GLY A 337 4.23 -3.53 12.51
N GLY A 338 3.47 -2.66 11.84
CA GLY A 338 2.32 -3.04 11.01
C GLY A 338 1.01 -3.15 11.78
N HIS A 339 0.91 -2.59 13.00
CA HIS A 339 -0.26 -2.67 13.87
C HIS A 339 -1.03 -1.35 13.94
N GLY A 340 -2.34 -1.37 13.72
CA GLY A 340 -3.17 -0.17 13.83
C GLY A 340 -2.87 0.88 12.75
N PHE A 341 -3.72 1.91 12.70
CA PHE A 341 -3.49 3.09 11.87
C PHE A 341 -2.88 4.22 12.69
N ARG A 342 -2.18 5.13 12.02
CA ARG A 342 -1.67 6.35 12.65
C ARG A 342 -2.85 7.22 13.10
N SER A 343 -2.74 7.80 14.30
CA SER A 343 -3.67 8.79 14.84
C SER A 343 -2.90 10.10 15.08
N PRO A 344 -3.34 11.24 14.54
CA PRO A 344 -4.53 11.43 13.69
C PRO A 344 -4.42 10.69 12.33
N PRO A 345 -5.56 10.47 11.62
CA PRO A 345 -5.58 9.79 10.32
C PRO A 345 -4.63 10.45 9.31
N ASP A 346 -3.71 9.65 8.77
CA ASP A 346 -2.65 10.10 7.87
C ASP A 346 -2.66 9.25 6.58
N PRO A 347 -2.49 9.78 5.35
CA PRO A 347 -2.51 8.95 4.15
C PRO A 347 -1.31 8.00 4.08
N ILE A 348 -1.53 6.76 3.62
CA ILE A 348 -0.43 5.84 3.33
C ILE A 348 0.41 6.33 2.15
N GLY A 349 1.73 6.42 2.33
CA GLY A 349 2.63 6.85 1.25
C GLY A 349 2.77 5.81 0.12
N ALA A 350 2.95 6.28 -1.11
CA ALA A 350 3.12 5.43 -2.30
C ALA A 350 4.26 4.40 -2.18
N ASN A 351 5.35 4.78 -1.51
CA ASN A 351 6.48 3.90 -1.24
C ASN A 351 6.09 2.80 -0.23
N SER A 352 5.32 3.14 0.80
CA SER A 352 4.83 2.18 1.79
C SER A 352 3.93 1.13 1.15
N ILE A 353 3.03 1.53 0.23
CA ILE A 353 2.21 0.61 -0.56
C ILE A 353 3.10 -0.40 -1.31
N SER A 354 4.12 0.10 -2.00
CA SER A 354 5.04 -0.74 -2.79
C SER A 354 5.86 -1.71 -1.93
N MET A 355 6.37 -1.25 -0.78
CA MET A 355 7.13 -2.08 0.15
C MET A 355 6.26 -3.14 0.82
N MET A 356 5.04 -2.77 1.20
CA MET A 356 4.07 -3.67 1.82
C MET A 356 3.68 -4.80 0.87
N CYS A 357 3.35 -4.49 -0.38
CA CYS A 357 3.11 -5.51 -1.41
C CYS A 357 4.34 -6.42 -1.57
N SER A 358 5.55 -5.86 -1.70
CA SER A 358 6.76 -6.66 -1.81
C SER A 358 6.97 -7.62 -0.64
N LYS A 359 6.63 -7.20 0.59
CA LYS A 359 6.71 -8.06 1.77
C LYS A 359 5.68 -9.18 1.71
N LEU A 360 4.44 -8.88 1.34
CA LEU A 360 3.39 -9.90 1.20
C LEU A 360 3.73 -10.92 0.10
N CYS A 361 4.25 -10.48 -1.04
CA CYS A 361 4.72 -11.38 -2.10
C CYS A 361 5.77 -12.36 -1.57
N MET A 362 6.78 -11.86 -0.85
CA MET A 362 7.83 -12.72 -0.29
C MET A 362 7.29 -13.74 0.71
N ASN A 363 6.35 -13.33 1.55
CA ASN A 363 5.68 -14.17 2.53
C ASN A 363 4.78 -15.24 1.87
N ALA A 364 4.15 -14.89 0.75
CA ALA A 364 3.35 -15.82 -0.07
C ALA A 364 4.22 -16.77 -0.91
N GLY A 365 5.54 -16.81 -0.68
CA GLY A 365 6.49 -17.62 -1.46
C GLY A 365 6.87 -17.05 -2.83
N LEU A 366 6.25 -15.95 -3.25
CA LEU A 366 6.52 -15.29 -4.52
C LEU A 366 7.84 -14.50 -4.48
N ALA A 367 8.29 -14.10 -5.67
CA ALA A 367 9.38 -13.13 -5.79
C ALA A 367 9.01 -11.78 -5.14
N ALA A 368 10.00 -11.04 -4.64
CA ALA A 368 9.78 -9.69 -4.15
C ALA A 368 9.38 -8.77 -5.32
N SER A 369 8.14 -8.28 -5.32
CA SER A 369 7.68 -7.28 -6.29
C SER A 369 6.72 -6.28 -5.68
N SER A 370 6.74 -5.06 -6.23
CA SER A 370 5.72 -4.04 -5.93
C SER A 370 4.43 -4.28 -6.70
N VAL A 371 3.40 -3.50 -6.40
CA VAL A 371 2.10 -3.51 -7.11
C VAL A 371 2.22 -3.24 -8.62
N TYR A 372 3.38 -2.77 -9.11
CA TYR A 372 3.65 -2.66 -10.54
C TYR A 372 3.62 -4.01 -11.27
N ALA A 373 3.79 -5.15 -10.58
CA ALA A 373 3.61 -6.47 -11.21
C ALA A 373 2.16 -6.71 -11.64
N PHE A 374 1.20 -6.32 -10.81
CA PHE A 374 -0.22 -6.36 -11.14
C PHE A 374 -0.53 -5.41 -12.30
N ARG A 375 -0.07 -4.15 -12.23
CA ARG A 375 -0.26 -3.18 -13.33
C ARG A 375 0.23 -3.70 -14.68
N ARG A 376 1.39 -4.38 -14.72
CA ARG A 376 1.95 -4.92 -15.96
C ARG A 376 1.16 -6.12 -16.48
N ASN A 377 0.80 -7.05 -15.59
CA ASN A 377 0.03 -8.20 -16.01
C ASN A 377 -1.39 -7.81 -16.41
N GLY A 378 -2.03 -6.91 -15.67
CA GLY A 378 -3.34 -6.38 -16.02
C GLY A 378 -3.30 -5.63 -17.35
N ALA A 379 -2.28 -4.81 -17.64
CA ALA A 379 -2.12 -4.21 -18.97
C ALA A 379 -2.06 -5.25 -20.10
N LYS A 380 -1.33 -6.35 -19.88
CA LYS A 380 -1.27 -7.47 -20.80
C LYS A 380 -2.63 -8.17 -20.92
N HIS A 381 -3.33 -8.38 -19.81
CA HIS A 381 -4.65 -8.99 -19.74
C HIS A 381 -5.69 -8.16 -20.51
N TYR A 382 -5.83 -6.88 -20.20
CA TYR A 382 -6.70 -5.95 -20.95
C TYR A 382 -6.34 -5.90 -22.43
N SER A 383 -5.05 -5.90 -22.79
CA SER A 383 -4.64 -5.89 -24.19
C SER A 383 -5.07 -7.16 -24.94
N ILE A 384 -5.08 -8.31 -24.25
CA ILE A 384 -5.51 -9.61 -24.81
C ILE A 384 -7.04 -9.69 -24.84
N ALA A 385 -7.71 -9.28 -23.77
CA ALA A 385 -9.15 -9.42 -23.58
C ALA A 385 -9.98 -8.37 -24.33
N MET A 386 -9.49 -7.12 -24.37
CA MET A 386 -10.25 -5.95 -24.81
C MET A 386 -9.53 -5.09 -25.86
N GLY A 387 -8.31 -5.45 -26.25
CA GLY A 387 -7.50 -4.70 -27.21
C GLY A 387 -6.57 -3.66 -26.61
N LYS A 388 -5.60 -3.21 -27.42
CA LYS A 388 -4.49 -2.34 -27.00
C LYS A 388 -5.00 -0.96 -26.55
N GLU A 389 -5.95 -0.40 -27.26
CA GLU A 389 -6.47 0.96 -27.05
C GLU A 389 -7.13 1.08 -25.68
N LEU A 390 -7.93 0.07 -25.30
CA LEU A 390 -8.55 0.03 -23.97
C LEU A 390 -7.49 -0.15 -22.87
N ALA A 391 -6.50 -1.01 -23.10
CA ALA A 391 -5.40 -1.18 -22.15
C ALA A 391 -4.59 0.12 -21.95
N GLU A 392 -4.34 0.88 -23.02
CA GLU A 392 -3.69 2.19 -22.96
C GLU A 392 -4.55 3.24 -22.25
N MET A 393 -5.88 3.19 -22.43
CA MET A 393 -6.83 4.04 -21.72
C MET A 393 -6.83 3.75 -20.21
N MET A 394 -6.88 2.47 -19.82
CA MET A 394 -6.77 2.03 -18.42
C MET A 394 -5.41 2.40 -17.80
N LEU A 395 -4.33 2.36 -18.59
CA LEU A 395 -3.00 2.80 -18.15
C LEU A 395 -2.84 4.32 -18.09
N VAL A 396 -3.77 5.08 -18.67
CA VAL A 396 -3.67 6.53 -18.87
C VAL A 396 -2.44 6.89 -19.69
N HIS A 397 -2.21 6.12 -20.74
CA HIS A 397 -1.17 6.34 -21.74
C HIS A 397 -1.74 6.80 -23.08
N ALA A 398 -3.04 6.56 -23.33
CA ALA A 398 -3.71 7.08 -24.51
C ALA A 398 -3.68 8.62 -24.51
N ALA A 399 -3.29 9.22 -25.64
CA ALA A 399 -3.43 10.65 -25.82
C ALA A 399 -4.93 11.01 -25.72
N PRO A 400 -5.29 12.15 -25.10
CA PRO A 400 -6.68 12.56 -25.02
C PRO A 400 -7.23 12.81 -26.43
N GLY A 401 -7.95 11.82 -26.97
CA GLY A 401 -8.66 11.94 -28.24
C GLY A 401 -9.90 12.82 -28.10
N ALA A 402 -10.56 13.13 -29.22
CA ALA A 402 -11.79 13.93 -29.23
C ALA A 402 -12.88 13.33 -28.30
N LEU A 403 -12.92 12.00 -28.16
CA LEU A 403 -13.87 11.26 -27.32
C LEU A 403 -13.59 11.37 -25.81
N HIS A 404 -12.45 11.94 -25.38
CA HIS A 404 -12.15 12.10 -23.96
C HIS A 404 -13.21 12.96 -23.23
N PHE A 405 -13.85 13.90 -23.95
CA PHE A 405 -14.93 14.73 -23.41
C PHE A 405 -16.33 14.13 -23.55
N TYR A 406 -16.47 13.03 -24.30
CA TYR A 406 -17.76 12.41 -24.62
C TYR A 406 -17.95 11.02 -24.01
N SER A 407 -16.89 10.41 -23.49
CA SER A 407 -16.96 9.12 -22.82
C SER A 407 -16.65 9.27 -21.33
N ASP A 408 -17.31 8.46 -20.50
CA ASP A 408 -16.95 8.31 -19.09
C ASP A 408 -15.63 7.51 -18.88
N ASN A 409 -14.85 7.35 -19.96
CA ASN A 409 -13.55 6.71 -20.04
C ASN A 409 -13.54 5.34 -19.33
N THR A 410 -12.88 5.26 -18.18
CA THR A 410 -12.68 4.03 -17.40
C THR A 410 -13.97 3.52 -16.74
N ALA A 411 -15.01 4.35 -16.61
CA ALA A 411 -16.28 3.91 -16.01
C ALA A 411 -17.11 3.02 -16.96
N ASN A 412 -16.80 3.04 -18.25
CA ASN A 412 -17.44 2.18 -19.26
C ASN A 412 -16.82 0.77 -19.33
N VAL A 413 -15.80 0.50 -18.52
CA VAL A 413 -15.13 -0.79 -18.44
C VAL A 413 -15.56 -1.42 -17.13
N ASP A 414 -16.01 -2.67 -17.16
CA ASP A 414 -16.15 -3.50 -15.97
C ASP A 414 -14.80 -4.17 -15.70
N PRO A 415 -13.98 -3.63 -14.78
CA PRO A 415 -12.65 -4.15 -14.56
C PRO A 415 -12.68 -5.49 -13.82
N VAL A 416 -13.74 -5.76 -13.04
CA VAL A 416 -13.86 -7.00 -12.26
C VAL A 416 -14.19 -8.14 -13.21
N ALA A 417 -15.25 -8.00 -14.01
CA ALA A 417 -15.63 -9.01 -14.98
C ALA A 417 -14.52 -9.26 -16.02
N THR A 418 -13.81 -8.22 -16.47
CA THR A 418 -12.70 -8.39 -17.42
C THR A 418 -11.54 -9.19 -16.83
N MET A 419 -11.14 -8.88 -15.58
CA MET A 419 -9.97 -9.53 -14.96
C MET A 419 -10.28 -10.93 -14.45
N MET A 420 -11.54 -11.21 -14.08
CA MET A 420 -12.02 -12.52 -13.59
C MET A 420 -12.59 -13.40 -14.69
N ASN A 421 -12.59 -12.94 -15.95
CA ASN A 421 -13.21 -13.60 -17.10
C ASN A 421 -14.72 -13.89 -16.93
N GLU A 422 -15.45 -12.95 -16.34
CA GLU A 422 -16.90 -13.03 -16.06
C GLU A 422 -17.74 -12.09 -16.94
N LEU A 423 -17.17 -11.62 -18.06
CA LEU A 423 -17.92 -10.79 -19.01
C LEU A 423 -19.11 -11.58 -19.59
N PRO A 424 -20.28 -10.92 -19.82
CA PRO A 424 -21.47 -11.61 -20.31
C PRO A 424 -21.28 -12.32 -21.65
N VAL A 425 -20.44 -11.74 -22.52
CA VAL A 425 -20.05 -12.36 -23.78
C VAL A 425 -18.72 -13.08 -23.54
N PRO A 426 -18.67 -14.41 -23.72
CA PRO A 426 -17.43 -15.15 -23.55
C PRO A 426 -16.38 -14.64 -24.54
N HIS A 427 -15.14 -14.56 -24.08
CA HIS A 427 -14.03 -14.18 -24.93
C HIS A 427 -13.87 -15.16 -26.11
N ASN A 428 -13.31 -14.66 -27.22
CA ASN A 428 -12.90 -15.51 -28.33
C ASN A 428 -11.98 -16.64 -27.81
N GLN A 429 -12.13 -17.86 -28.34
CA GLN A 429 -11.30 -19.01 -27.94
C GLN A 429 -9.79 -18.72 -27.99
N ASN A 430 -9.32 -17.90 -28.95
CA ASN A 430 -7.92 -17.49 -29.04
C ASN A 430 -7.48 -16.64 -27.83
N VAL A 431 -8.36 -15.76 -27.34
CA VAL A 431 -8.13 -14.95 -26.14
C VAL A 431 -8.01 -15.87 -24.93
N MET A 432 -8.96 -16.80 -24.76
CA MET A 432 -8.92 -17.79 -23.66
C MET A 432 -7.67 -18.66 -23.72
N HIS A 433 -7.25 -19.11 -24.91
CA HIS A 433 -6.02 -19.87 -25.09
C HIS A 433 -4.78 -19.07 -24.68
N LEU A 434 -4.69 -17.79 -25.07
CA LEU A 434 -3.58 -16.91 -24.69
C LEU A 434 -3.55 -16.63 -23.19
N LEU A 435 -4.71 -16.44 -22.56
CA LEU A 435 -4.83 -16.28 -21.11
C LEU A 435 -4.39 -17.56 -20.38
N HIS A 436 -4.83 -18.73 -20.85
CA HIS A 436 -4.42 -20.02 -20.31
C HIS A 436 -2.91 -20.25 -20.43
N LYS A 437 -2.30 -19.91 -21.57
CA LYS A 437 -0.83 -19.98 -21.75
C LYS A 437 -0.07 -19.07 -20.79
N ASN A 438 -0.67 -17.94 -20.37
CA ASN A 438 -0.05 -17.04 -19.40
C ASN A 438 -0.05 -17.65 -17.98
N ILE A 439 -1.06 -18.46 -17.63
CA ILE A 439 -1.16 -19.12 -16.33
C ILE A 439 0.04 -20.05 -16.10
N PHE A 440 0.44 -20.86 -17.08
CA PHE A 440 1.62 -21.75 -16.95
C PHE A 440 2.94 -21.00 -16.73
N ASN A 441 3.02 -19.74 -17.17
CA ASN A 441 4.19 -18.88 -16.96
C ASN A 441 4.09 -18.04 -15.68
N SER A 442 3.02 -18.22 -14.90
CA SER A 442 2.80 -17.48 -13.66
C SER A 442 3.78 -17.92 -12.57
N ARG A 443 4.12 -16.98 -11.69
CA ARG A 443 4.95 -17.27 -10.51
C ARG A 443 4.16 -18.04 -9.45
N ALA A 444 2.84 -17.92 -9.43
CA ALA A 444 1.99 -18.74 -8.57
C ALA A 444 2.12 -20.23 -8.89
N VAL A 445 2.08 -20.62 -10.18
CA VAL A 445 2.23 -22.03 -10.59
C VAL A 445 3.56 -22.61 -10.13
N GLN A 446 4.64 -21.84 -10.23
CA GLN A 446 5.96 -22.25 -9.72
C GLN A 446 5.95 -22.47 -8.20
N VAL A 447 5.28 -21.60 -7.44
CA VAL A 447 5.14 -21.73 -5.99
C VAL A 447 4.30 -22.97 -5.63
N ALA A 448 3.16 -23.17 -6.29
CA ALA A 448 2.30 -24.33 -6.08
C ALA A 448 3.03 -25.64 -6.40
N HIS A 449 3.78 -25.67 -7.50
CA HIS A 449 4.62 -26.80 -7.88
C HIS A 449 5.67 -27.13 -6.82
N LEU A 450 6.36 -26.13 -6.28
CA LEU A 450 7.33 -26.33 -5.20
C LEU A 450 6.68 -26.89 -3.92
N PHE A 451 5.44 -26.51 -3.62
CA PHE A 451 4.69 -27.08 -2.50
C PHE A 451 4.31 -28.55 -2.76
N LEU A 452 3.83 -28.88 -3.96
CA LEU A 452 3.51 -30.26 -4.35
C LEU A 452 4.74 -31.18 -4.28
N LYS A 453 5.92 -30.69 -4.73
CA LYS A 453 7.18 -31.44 -4.62
C LYS A 453 7.63 -31.69 -3.18
N ARG A 454 7.37 -30.75 -2.27
CA ARG A 454 7.70 -30.92 -0.84
C ARG A 454 6.79 -31.94 -0.16
N GLY A 455 5.49 -31.85 -0.39
CA GLY A 455 4.51 -32.79 0.17
C GLY A 455 4.86 -34.25 -0.12
N LYS A 456 5.21 -34.56 -1.37
CA LYS A 456 5.63 -35.93 -1.76
C LYS A 456 6.86 -36.44 -1.01
N LYS A 457 7.81 -35.56 -0.67
CA LYS A 457 9.06 -35.95 0.00
C LYS A 457 8.85 -36.22 1.50
N ASP A 458 7.91 -35.51 2.10
CA ASP A 458 7.56 -35.69 3.50
C ASP A 458 6.73 -36.99 3.67
N ASP A 459 5.81 -37.28 2.75
CA ASP A 459 5.03 -38.53 2.73
C ASP A 459 5.92 -39.80 2.59
N GLU A 460 7.01 -39.74 1.82
CA GLU A 460 7.93 -40.86 1.66
C GLU A 460 8.82 -41.11 2.89
N ASN A 461 9.05 -40.10 3.73
CA ASN A 461 9.92 -40.21 4.91
C ASN A 461 9.16 -40.37 6.23
N ASP A 462 7.86 -40.08 6.27
CA ASP A 462 7.08 -40.08 7.50
C ASP A 462 5.71 -40.75 7.31
N ALA A 463 5.73 -42.05 6.95
CA ALA A 463 4.54 -42.89 6.83
C ALA A 463 3.75 -43.09 8.16
N THR A 464 4.06 -42.34 9.22
CA THR A 464 3.44 -42.45 10.55
C THR A 464 2.93 -41.14 11.17
N ALA A 465 2.98 -39.98 10.48
CA ALA A 465 2.53 -38.72 11.07
C ALA A 465 1.72 -37.82 10.13
N SER A 466 0.40 -37.82 10.35
CA SER A 466 -0.65 -36.80 10.10
C SER A 466 -0.50 -35.75 8.98
N THR A 467 -1.57 -35.65 8.18
CA THR A 467 -1.87 -34.79 7.01
C THR A 467 -1.92 -33.27 7.27
N VAL A 468 -1.23 -32.76 8.28
CA VAL A 468 -1.17 -31.32 8.53
C VAL A 468 -0.20 -30.69 7.53
N ALA A 469 -0.76 -30.07 6.48
CA ALA A 469 -0.04 -29.32 5.48
C ALA A 469 1.10 -28.49 6.10
N PRO A 470 2.30 -28.41 5.47
CA PRO A 470 3.50 -27.81 6.06
C PRO A 470 3.35 -26.29 6.23
N ARG A 471 2.58 -25.88 7.24
CA ARG A 471 2.18 -24.49 7.57
C ARG A 471 3.30 -23.70 8.26
N ASN A 472 4.25 -24.37 8.91
CA ASN A 472 5.28 -23.71 9.71
C ASN A 472 6.56 -23.36 8.95
N GLN A 473 6.66 -23.70 7.67
CA GLN A 473 7.63 -23.07 6.78
C GLN A 473 7.10 -21.71 6.30
N GLN A 474 6.74 -20.84 7.26
CA GLN A 474 6.78 -19.39 7.04
C GLN A 474 8.07 -19.15 6.29
N THR A 475 7.97 -18.62 5.07
CA THR A 475 9.11 -18.12 4.31
C THR A 475 9.71 -17.00 5.13
N ALA A 476 10.54 -17.40 6.10
CA ALA A 476 11.13 -16.52 7.07
C ALA A 476 11.80 -15.43 6.28
N MET A 477 11.45 -14.17 6.57
CA MET A 477 12.17 -13.01 6.05
C MET A 477 13.65 -13.36 6.07
N VAL A 478 14.26 -13.47 4.88
CA VAL A 478 15.60 -14.02 4.66
C VAL A 478 16.52 -13.69 5.84
N SER A 479 16.67 -14.65 6.75
CA SER A 479 17.45 -14.46 7.95
C SER A 479 18.85 -14.96 7.65
N LEU A 480 19.83 -14.13 7.98
CA LEU A 480 21.20 -14.60 8.01
C LEU A 480 21.33 -15.59 9.17
N THR A 481 21.89 -16.77 8.91
CA THR A 481 22.34 -17.69 9.95
C THR A 481 23.43 -16.98 10.77
N GLU A 482 23.69 -17.42 12.01
CA GLU A 482 24.77 -16.80 12.81
C GLU A 482 26.13 -16.90 12.10
N GLU A 483 26.37 -18.00 11.38
CA GLU A 483 27.57 -18.18 10.56
C GLU A 483 27.65 -17.18 9.40
N GLU A 484 26.55 -16.95 8.68
CA GLU A 484 26.49 -15.95 7.60
C GLU A 484 26.68 -14.52 8.14
N LYS A 485 26.12 -14.20 9.33
CA LYS A 485 26.34 -12.91 9.99
C LYS A 485 27.82 -12.70 10.31
N LEU A 486 28.47 -13.70 10.91
CA LEU A 486 29.88 -13.66 11.26
C LEU A 486 30.76 -13.56 10.00
N SER A 487 30.46 -14.35 8.97
CA SER A 487 31.16 -14.31 7.68
C SER A 487 31.06 -12.94 7.01
N ALA A 488 29.86 -12.34 6.99
CA ALA A 488 29.66 -11.01 6.42
C ALA A 488 30.46 -9.92 7.16
N VAL A 489 30.53 -9.97 8.48
CA VAL A 489 31.32 -9.03 9.29
C VAL A 489 32.82 -9.23 9.07
N ARG A 490 33.29 -10.48 9.02
CA ARG A 490 34.71 -10.82 8.78
C ARG A 490 35.18 -10.44 7.38
N ALA A 491 34.29 -10.40 6.41
CA ALA A 491 34.61 -9.99 5.04
C ALA A 491 34.91 -8.48 4.88
N VAL A 492 34.69 -7.66 5.92
CA VAL A 492 34.92 -6.21 5.88
C VAL A 492 36.08 -5.84 6.83
N PRO A 493 37.28 -5.52 6.31
CA PRO A 493 38.45 -5.21 7.14
C PRO A 493 38.20 -4.10 8.16
N GLU A 494 37.51 -3.04 7.77
CA GLU A 494 37.12 -1.92 8.65
C GLU A 494 36.29 -2.39 9.86
N ALA A 495 35.43 -3.40 9.70
CA ALA A 495 34.66 -3.93 10.81
C ALA A 495 35.52 -4.74 11.80
N LEU A 496 36.57 -5.39 11.31
CA LEU A 496 37.56 -6.09 12.15
C LEU A 496 38.41 -5.08 12.92
N GLU A 497 38.80 -3.97 12.30
CA GLU A 497 39.53 -2.88 12.97
C GLU A 497 38.67 -2.22 14.07
N LEU A 498 37.38 -1.97 13.78
CA LEU A 498 36.43 -1.44 14.75
C LEU A 498 36.17 -2.43 15.90
N LEU A 499 36.11 -3.73 15.60
CA LEU A 499 36.00 -4.76 16.64
C LEU A 499 37.25 -4.78 17.53
N ALA A 500 38.44 -4.73 16.95
CA ALA A 500 39.69 -4.65 17.72
C ALA A 500 39.80 -3.34 18.53
N SER A 501 39.27 -2.23 18.01
CA SER A 501 39.14 -0.97 18.76
C SER A 501 38.21 -1.12 19.96
N GLN A 502 37.05 -1.75 19.76
CA GLN A 502 36.11 -2.07 20.83
C GLN A 502 36.74 -2.99 21.88
N GLU A 503 37.51 -4.01 21.48
CA GLU A 503 38.21 -4.91 22.39
C GLU A 503 39.24 -4.17 23.24
N ARG A 504 40.07 -3.32 22.62
CA ARG A 504 41.02 -2.48 23.36
C ARG A 504 40.33 -1.53 24.34
N ALA A 505 39.22 -0.92 23.93
CA ALA A 505 38.44 -0.05 24.82
C ALA A 505 37.78 -0.84 25.97
N TRP A 506 37.37 -2.08 25.71
CA TRP A 506 36.82 -2.98 26.72
C TRP A 506 37.87 -3.39 27.75
N ASP A 507 39.07 -3.75 27.29
CA ASP A 507 40.17 -4.14 28.17
C ASP A 507 40.67 -2.95 29.01
N ALA A 508 40.75 -1.74 28.42
CA ALA A 508 41.07 -0.51 29.15
C ALA A 508 39.98 -0.12 30.17
N PHE A 509 38.71 -0.43 29.88
CA PHE A 509 37.63 -0.28 30.85
C PHE A 509 37.74 -1.30 31.97
N LEU A 510 38.02 -2.58 31.66
CA LEU A 510 38.19 -3.62 32.68
C LEU A 510 39.37 -3.34 33.61
N SER A 511 40.47 -2.77 33.11
CA SER A 511 41.63 -2.43 33.95
C SER A 511 41.32 -1.36 35.01
N CYS A 512 40.21 -0.64 34.87
CA CYS A 512 39.74 0.30 35.89
C CYS A 512 39.15 -0.39 37.13
N TYR A 513 38.90 -1.70 37.09
CA TYR A 513 38.13 -2.43 38.10
C TYR A 513 38.81 -3.74 38.52
N SER A 514 38.57 -4.18 39.75
CA SER A 514 39.07 -5.45 40.26
C SER A 514 38.34 -6.65 39.67
N GLU A 515 39.02 -7.79 39.54
CA GLU A 515 38.38 -9.02 39.10
C GLU A 515 37.25 -9.47 40.07
N PRO A 516 36.11 -9.96 39.55
CA PRO A 516 35.03 -10.44 40.39
C PRO A 516 35.41 -11.76 41.07
N THR A 517 35.33 -11.82 42.40
CA THR A 517 35.87 -12.90 43.23
C THR A 517 35.18 -14.26 43.12
N ASN A 518 34.14 -14.43 42.28
CA ASN A 518 33.37 -15.68 42.14
C ASN A 518 32.44 -15.70 40.91
N ARG A 519 32.84 -15.10 39.77
CA ARG A 519 31.99 -15.09 38.56
C ARG A 519 32.76 -15.37 37.28
N LEU A 520 32.04 -15.94 36.31
CA LEU A 520 32.46 -16.01 34.93
C LEU A 520 32.76 -14.61 34.38
N PRO A 521 33.70 -14.47 33.43
CA PRO A 521 34.01 -13.20 32.79
C PRO A 521 32.75 -12.53 32.26
N TYR A 522 32.64 -11.21 32.44
CA TYR A 522 31.53 -10.45 31.88
C TYR A 522 31.55 -10.52 30.34
N ALA A 523 30.39 -10.74 29.73
CA ALA A 523 30.26 -10.72 28.27
C ALA A 523 30.63 -9.33 27.73
N ARG A 524 31.31 -9.25 26.58
CA ARG A 524 31.77 -7.98 26.00
C ARG A 524 30.59 -7.19 25.40
N GLY A 525 29.98 -6.30 26.18
CA GLY A 525 28.83 -5.50 25.75
C GLY A 525 28.33 -4.48 26.78
N LEU A 526 27.54 -3.50 26.33
CA LEU A 526 27.04 -2.41 27.18
C LEU A 526 26.18 -2.88 28.37
N ALA A 527 25.43 -3.98 28.20
CA ALA A 527 24.65 -4.56 29.30
C ALA A 527 25.54 -5.05 30.45
N SER A 528 26.72 -5.57 30.12
CA SER A 528 27.71 -6.03 31.10
C SER A 528 28.40 -4.87 31.81
N LEU A 529 28.61 -3.74 31.13
CA LEU A 529 29.14 -2.52 31.74
C LEU A 529 28.27 -2.04 32.91
N ASN A 530 26.95 -1.99 32.69
CA ASN A 530 25.99 -1.62 33.74
C ASN A 530 25.92 -2.66 34.87
N SER A 531 26.11 -3.93 34.55
CA SER A 531 26.11 -5.01 35.54
C SER A 531 27.36 -4.98 36.42
N MET A 532 28.51 -4.67 35.83
CA MET A 532 29.80 -4.60 36.53
C MET A 532 29.88 -3.38 37.45
N THR A 533 29.48 -2.21 36.97
CA THR A 533 29.44 -0.96 37.77
C THR A 533 28.48 -1.02 38.95
N LYS A 534 27.43 -1.86 38.87
CA LYS A 534 26.49 -2.10 39.99
C LYS A 534 26.95 -3.22 40.93
N ASN A 535 27.97 -4.00 40.56
CA ASN A 535 28.40 -5.13 41.37
C ASN A 535 29.27 -4.67 42.55
N LYS A 536 28.73 -4.80 43.77
CA LYS A 536 29.40 -4.40 45.02
C LYS A 536 30.71 -5.14 45.29
N THR A 537 30.93 -6.31 44.67
CA THR A 537 32.18 -7.08 44.86
C THR A 537 33.31 -6.59 43.94
N VAL A 538 33.02 -5.71 42.99
CA VAL A 538 33.99 -5.13 42.06
C VAL A 538 34.42 -3.77 42.61
N LYS A 539 35.71 -3.58 42.86
CA LYS A 539 36.29 -2.33 43.37
C LYS A 539 36.87 -1.52 42.22
N LEU A 540 36.67 -0.21 42.25
CA LEU A 540 37.35 0.70 41.32
C LEU A 540 38.83 0.82 41.73
N LEU A 541 39.73 0.60 40.79
CA LEU A 541 41.19 0.61 40.98
C LEU A 541 41.84 1.95 40.61
N VAL A 542 41.16 2.74 39.78
CA VAL A 542 41.63 4.03 39.25
C VAL A 542 40.78 5.18 39.77
N SER A 543 41.11 6.42 39.40
CA SER A 543 40.29 7.58 39.74
C SER A 543 38.90 7.52 39.07
N PRO A 544 37.85 8.10 39.68
CA PRO A 544 36.53 8.16 39.06
C PRO A 544 36.52 8.85 37.69
N GLU A 545 37.39 9.85 37.50
CA GLU A 545 37.53 10.60 36.25
C GLU A 545 38.07 9.72 35.13
N GLU A 546 39.17 9.01 35.40
CA GLU A 546 39.77 8.06 34.45
C GLU A 546 38.80 6.94 34.10
N ALA A 547 38.09 6.37 35.08
CA ALA A 547 37.07 5.36 34.86
C ALA A 547 35.94 5.87 33.95
N THR A 548 35.55 7.13 34.11
CA THR A 548 34.52 7.80 33.30
C THR A 548 34.99 8.02 31.87
N GLU A 549 36.25 8.42 31.68
CA GLU A 549 36.89 8.57 30.37
C GLU A 549 36.92 7.23 29.62
N LYS A 550 37.42 6.16 30.24
CA LYS A 550 37.46 4.81 29.63
C LYS A 550 36.06 4.27 29.34
N THR A 551 35.09 4.53 30.22
CA THR A 551 33.68 4.19 30.00
C THR A 551 33.11 4.90 28.76
N SER A 552 33.41 6.19 28.61
CA SER A 552 32.96 6.99 27.46
C SER A 552 33.61 6.51 26.16
N ALA A 553 34.92 6.23 26.18
CA ALA A 553 35.65 5.66 25.05
C ALA A 553 35.08 4.30 24.61
N LEU A 554 34.74 3.42 25.56
CA LEU A 554 34.10 2.14 25.28
C LEU A 554 32.70 2.32 24.67
N ARG A 555 31.87 3.23 25.21
CA ARG A 555 30.54 3.51 24.64
C ARG A 555 30.65 3.98 23.19
N ALA A 556 31.54 4.92 22.91
CA ALA A 556 31.80 5.41 21.56
C ALA A 556 32.27 4.28 20.63
N ALA A 557 33.22 3.44 21.05
CA ALA A 557 33.71 2.32 20.26
C ALA A 557 32.62 1.28 19.95
N VAL A 558 31.78 0.93 20.93
CA VAL A 558 30.65 0.01 20.75
C VAL A 558 29.62 0.59 19.79
N GLU A 559 29.28 1.88 19.91
CA GLU A 559 28.29 2.52 19.04
C GLU A 559 28.75 2.56 17.58
N VAL A 560 30.00 2.96 17.33
CA VAL A 560 30.59 2.98 15.99
C VAL A 560 30.62 1.58 15.39
N TYR A 561 31.07 0.57 16.15
CA TYR A 561 31.07 -0.82 15.69
C TYR A 561 29.65 -1.33 15.40
N GLN A 562 28.69 -1.13 16.30
CA GLN A 562 27.31 -1.58 16.12
C GLN A 562 26.64 -0.92 14.91
N LYS A 563 26.90 0.37 14.66
CA LYS A 563 26.41 1.09 13.48
C LYS A 563 26.95 0.44 12.21
N LYS A 564 28.26 0.18 12.15
CA LYS A 564 28.90 -0.49 11.01
C LYS A 564 28.41 -1.94 10.84
N GLN A 565 28.31 -2.69 11.92
CA GLN A 565 27.80 -4.07 11.91
C GLN A 565 26.37 -4.12 11.36
N LYS A 566 25.47 -3.22 11.81
CA LYS A 566 24.10 -3.12 11.27
C LYS A 566 24.10 -2.82 9.77
N GLU A 567 24.98 -1.94 9.30
CA GLU A 567 25.12 -1.63 7.87
C GLU A 567 25.56 -2.87 7.06
N ILE A 568 26.56 -3.60 7.55
CA ILE A 568 27.07 -4.83 6.93
C ILE A 568 26.00 -5.91 6.90
N LEU A 569 25.36 -6.18 8.04
CA LEU A 569 24.31 -7.20 8.14
C LEU A 569 23.09 -6.83 7.29
N ARG A 570 22.73 -5.55 7.19
CA ARG A 570 21.69 -5.09 6.26
C ARG A 570 22.08 -5.39 4.81
N THR A 571 23.33 -5.10 4.44
CA THR A 571 23.85 -5.34 3.09
C THR A 571 23.89 -6.83 2.76
N ALA A 572 24.39 -7.66 3.68
CA ALA A 572 24.41 -9.11 3.54
C ALA A 572 22.99 -9.70 3.47
N LYS A 573 22.05 -9.21 4.29
CA LYS A 573 20.65 -9.61 4.24
C LYS A 573 20.00 -9.26 2.91
N VAL A 574 20.26 -8.07 2.37
CA VAL A 574 19.79 -7.67 1.03
C VAL A 574 20.42 -8.55 -0.05
N ALA A 575 21.70 -8.91 0.07
CA ALA A 575 22.38 -9.80 -0.86
C ALA A 575 21.79 -11.22 -0.84
N LYS A 576 21.61 -11.82 0.34
CA LYS A 576 20.96 -13.13 0.50
C LYS A 576 19.52 -13.10 0.03
N SER A 577 18.76 -12.06 0.38
CA SER A 577 17.39 -11.88 -0.08
C SER A 577 17.31 -11.78 -1.60
N ARG A 578 18.28 -11.12 -2.23
CA ARG A 578 18.40 -11.09 -3.67
C ARG A 578 18.73 -12.45 -4.25
N GLU A 579 19.70 -13.17 -3.69
CA GLU A 579 20.07 -14.51 -4.15
C GLU A 579 18.88 -15.46 -4.10
N GLU A 580 18.15 -15.49 -2.98
CA GLU A 580 16.90 -16.25 -2.85
C GLU A 580 15.84 -15.78 -3.84
N ASN A 581 15.72 -14.48 -4.07
CA ASN A 581 14.77 -13.94 -5.04
C ASN A 581 15.14 -14.31 -6.48
N GLU A 582 16.43 -14.36 -6.83
CA GLU A 582 16.89 -14.86 -8.14
C GLU A 582 16.68 -16.38 -8.24
N LYS A 583 16.90 -17.15 -7.18
CA LYS A 583 16.53 -18.58 -7.11
C LYS A 583 15.03 -18.77 -7.36
N ARG A 584 14.18 -17.94 -6.76
CA ARG A 584 12.71 -17.92 -7.02
C ARG A 584 12.35 -17.48 -8.45
N LYS A 585 13.23 -16.76 -9.16
CA LYS A 585 12.99 -16.35 -10.55
C LYS A 585 13.41 -17.39 -11.58
N VAL A 586 14.43 -18.18 -11.31
CA VAL A 586 15.16 -18.93 -12.34
C VAL A 586 14.60 -20.35 -12.61
N SER A 587 13.55 -20.80 -11.94
CA SER A 587 13.08 -22.19 -12.07
C SER A 587 11.63 -22.28 -12.59
N LEU A 588 11.48 -22.54 -13.90
CA LEU A 588 10.35 -23.34 -14.42
C LEU A 588 10.83 -24.80 -14.50
N GLU A 589 11.20 -25.37 -13.36
CA GLU A 589 11.66 -26.76 -13.31
C GLU A 589 10.48 -27.68 -12.98
N GLY A 590 9.88 -28.30 -13.98
CA GLY A 590 8.87 -29.33 -13.79
C GLY A 590 8.45 -29.94 -15.11
N THR A 591 7.86 -31.13 -15.07
CA THR A 591 7.22 -31.69 -16.27
C THR A 591 5.92 -30.93 -16.57
N ALA A 592 5.40 -31.07 -17.79
CA ALA A 592 4.13 -30.42 -18.16
C ALA A 592 2.99 -30.87 -17.24
N GLU A 593 2.97 -32.16 -16.88
CA GLU A 593 2.00 -32.76 -15.97
C GLU A 593 2.13 -32.19 -14.55
N GLU A 594 3.36 -31.97 -14.07
CA GLU A 594 3.58 -31.34 -12.76
C GLU A 594 3.05 -29.90 -12.72
N LEU A 595 3.28 -29.13 -13.80
CA LEU A 595 2.77 -27.77 -13.91
C LEU A 595 1.24 -27.74 -14.05
N GLU A 596 0.65 -28.69 -14.76
CA GLU A 596 -0.80 -28.84 -14.87
C GLU A 596 -1.43 -29.16 -13.52
N MET A 597 -0.86 -30.09 -12.74
CA MET A 597 -1.29 -30.34 -11.35
C MET A 597 -1.20 -29.09 -10.47
N ALA A 598 -0.13 -28.29 -10.63
CA ALA A 598 0.02 -27.03 -9.90
C ALA A 598 -1.02 -25.98 -10.32
N VAL A 599 -1.40 -25.94 -11.60
CA VAL A 599 -2.51 -25.09 -12.09
C VAL A 599 -3.84 -25.54 -11.50
N GLU A 600 -4.14 -26.83 -11.51
CA GLU A 600 -5.37 -27.37 -10.92
C GLU A 600 -5.45 -27.10 -9.41
N GLU A 601 -4.34 -27.19 -8.69
CA GLU A 601 -4.27 -26.79 -7.27
C GLU A 601 -4.60 -25.30 -7.08
N LEU A 602 -4.11 -24.43 -7.96
CA LEU A 602 -4.39 -23.00 -7.89
C LEU A 602 -5.82 -22.63 -8.30
N LYS A 603 -6.49 -23.46 -9.10
CA LYS A 603 -7.91 -23.29 -9.45
C LYS A 603 -8.85 -23.65 -8.31
N LYS A 604 -8.47 -24.56 -7.40
CA LYS A 604 -9.29 -24.92 -6.23
C LYS A 604 -9.67 -23.66 -5.45
N PRO A 605 -10.90 -23.49 -4.95
CA PRO A 605 -11.28 -22.29 -4.21
C PRO A 605 -10.34 -22.00 -3.03
N SER A 606 -10.26 -20.74 -2.64
CA SER A 606 -9.44 -20.37 -1.48
C SER A 606 -9.88 -21.11 -0.23
N ILE A 607 -8.93 -21.49 0.62
CA ILE A 607 -9.23 -22.14 1.91
C ILE A 607 -10.11 -21.30 2.84
N PHE A 608 -10.15 -19.97 2.64
CA PHE A 608 -11.09 -19.10 3.34
C PHE A 608 -12.51 -19.19 2.79
N LEU A 609 -12.70 -19.50 1.51
CA LEU A 609 -14.02 -19.70 0.91
C LEU A 609 -14.53 -21.13 1.15
N THR A 610 -13.67 -22.14 1.06
CA THR A 610 -14.07 -23.52 1.38
C THR A 610 -14.47 -23.66 2.85
N GLY A 611 -13.77 -22.97 3.75
CA GLY A 611 -14.11 -22.93 5.17
C GLY A 611 -15.43 -22.22 5.47
N THR A 612 -15.87 -21.29 4.62
CA THR A 612 -17.18 -20.62 4.76
C THR A 612 -18.34 -21.44 4.20
N ILE A 613 -18.06 -22.30 3.20
CA ILE A 613 -19.07 -23.16 2.56
C ILE A 613 -19.32 -24.43 3.36
N ALA A 614 -18.31 -24.89 4.11
CA ALA A 614 -18.50 -26.01 5.02
C ALA A 614 -19.68 -25.70 5.95
N PRO A 615 -20.68 -26.60 6.06
CA PRO A 615 -21.80 -26.37 6.96
C PRO A 615 -21.22 -26.01 8.32
N PRO A 616 -21.70 -24.93 8.96
CA PRO A 616 -21.18 -24.56 10.27
C PRO A 616 -21.24 -25.82 11.13
N PRO A 617 -20.16 -26.18 11.84
CA PRO A 617 -20.22 -27.33 12.74
C PRO A 617 -21.49 -27.16 13.57
N PRO A 618 -22.32 -28.22 13.71
CA PRO A 618 -23.62 -28.11 14.34
C PRO A 618 -23.46 -27.25 15.57
N ARG A 619 -24.20 -26.13 15.67
CA ARG A 619 -24.07 -25.16 16.76
C ARG A 619 -24.41 -25.90 18.07
N LEU A 620 -23.42 -26.58 18.64
CA LEU A 620 -23.52 -27.31 19.91
C LEU A 620 -23.77 -26.33 21.07
N LEU A 621 -23.58 -25.03 20.82
CA LEU A 621 -23.77 -23.92 21.75
C LEU A 621 -24.65 -22.83 21.14
N ALA A 622 -25.90 -23.15 20.77
CA ALA A 622 -26.90 -22.09 20.67
C ALA A 622 -27.19 -21.60 22.09
N GLN A 623 -26.44 -20.61 22.57
CA GLN A 623 -26.80 -19.93 23.81
C GLN A 623 -28.17 -19.28 23.62
N PRO A 624 -29.14 -19.50 24.52
CA PRO A 624 -30.34 -18.67 24.54
C PRO A 624 -29.91 -17.20 24.70
N PRO A 625 -30.62 -16.24 24.09
CA PRO A 625 -30.30 -14.83 24.25
C PRO A 625 -30.25 -14.50 25.74
N VAL A 626 -29.09 -14.03 26.21
CA VAL A 626 -28.89 -13.59 27.58
C VAL A 626 -29.89 -12.48 27.85
N ALA A 627 -30.94 -12.80 28.61
CA ALA A 627 -31.83 -11.79 29.15
C ALA A 627 -30.98 -10.82 29.99
N GLY A 628 -30.87 -9.57 29.52
CA GLY A 628 -30.16 -8.54 30.27
C GLY A 628 -30.73 -8.42 31.70
N PRO A 629 -29.94 -7.94 32.67
CA PRO A 629 -30.37 -7.86 34.06
C PRO A 629 -31.59 -6.95 34.18
N SER A 630 -32.77 -7.56 34.39
CA SER A 630 -34.00 -6.89 34.76
C SER A 630 -33.77 -6.03 35.99
N ARG A 631 -33.95 -4.71 35.84
CA ARG A 631 -34.11 -3.80 36.97
C ARG A 631 -35.43 -4.10 37.67
N LEU A 632 -35.37 -4.03 39.01
CA LEU A 632 -36.41 -4.31 39.98
C LEU A 632 -37.74 -3.55 39.77
N PRO A 633 -38.86 -4.06 40.32
CA PRO A 633 -40.21 -3.57 40.07
C PRO A 633 -40.64 -2.48 41.05
N ALA A 634 -41.48 -1.53 40.60
CA ALA A 634 -42.34 -0.75 41.50
C ALA A 634 -43.59 -0.17 40.80
N LEU A 635 -44.73 -0.62 41.33
CA LEU A 635 -46.01 0.10 41.52
C LEU A 635 -47.05 0.17 40.38
N SER A 636 -48.07 -0.66 40.62
CA SER A 636 -49.47 -0.85 40.20
C SER A 636 -50.36 0.42 40.02
N PRO A 637 -51.70 0.31 39.91
CA PRO A 637 -52.49 -0.10 38.73
C PRO A 637 -53.66 0.88 38.42
N THR A 638 -54.24 0.85 37.22
CA THR A 638 -55.65 1.32 37.04
C THR A 638 -56.36 0.54 35.93
N THR A 639 -57.30 -0.28 36.42
CA THR A 639 -58.64 -0.70 35.98
C THR A 639 -59.15 -0.47 34.54
N PRO A 640 -60.09 -1.32 34.05
CA PRO A 640 -60.38 -1.53 32.63
C PRO A 640 -61.81 -1.11 32.18
N THR A 641 -62.04 -1.26 30.87
CA THR A 641 -63.32 -1.43 30.10
C THR A 641 -64.21 -0.18 29.86
N PRO A 642 -65.16 -0.17 28.87
CA PRO A 642 -65.54 -1.22 27.88
C PRO A 642 -65.88 -0.75 26.42
N PHE A 643 -66.15 -1.75 25.53
CA PHE A 643 -67.08 -1.82 24.37
C PHE A 643 -67.07 -0.75 23.26
N SER A 644 -66.98 -1.16 21.97
CA SER A 644 -68.17 -1.46 21.12
C SER A 644 -67.86 -1.53 19.59
N THR A 645 -68.25 -2.65 18.98
CA THR A 645 -68.96 -2.86 17.68
C THR A 645 -68.70 -1.97 16.44
N GLU A 646 -68.32 -2.64 15.34
CA GLU A 646 -68.63 -2.45 13.89
C GLU A 646 -69.94 -1.69 13.54
N PRO A 647 -70.15 -1.09 12.31
CA PRO A 647 -70.04 -1.79 11.01
C PRO A 647 -69.68 -0.89 9.76
N PRO A 648 -69.72 -1.40 8.50
CA PRO A 648 -69.12 -0.81 7.30
C PRO A 648 -70.09 0.10 6.54
N VAL A 649 -69.64 0.83 5.49
CA VAL A 649 -70.43 1.17 4.27
C VAL A 649 -69.65 2.07 3.28
N ALA A 650 -69.71 1.65 2.01
CA ALA A 650 -69.71 2.37 0.72
C ALA A 650 -68.57 3.33 0.28
N GLY A 651 -68.04 3.05 -0.92
CA GLY A 651 -67.44 4.05 -1.81
C GLY A 651 -68.49 5.02 -2.39
N PRO A 652 -68.07 6.05 -3.16
CA PRO A 652 -67.89 5.81 -4.60
C PRO A 652 -66.78 6.64 -5.29
N SER A 653 -66.33 6.10 -6.43
CA SER A 653 -66.08 6.74 -7.74
C SER A 653 -65.45 8.14 -7.80
N GLY A 654 -64.29 8.24 -8.46
CA GLY A 654 -63.76 9.51 -8.94
C GLY A 654 -62.39 9.41 -9.62
N LEU A 655 -62.31 8.74 -10.78
CA LEU A 655 -61.20 8.95 -11.72
C LEU A 655 -61.30 10.35 -12.33
N PRO A 656 -60.16 11.03 -12.57
CA PRO A 656 -60.02 11.65 -13.87
C PRO A 656 -58.66 11.42 -14.53
N ALA A 657 -58.77 11.15 -15.83
CA ALA A 657 -57.94 11.63 -16.94
C ALA A 657 -56.46 11.22 -17.01
N LEU A 658 -56.24 10.29 -17.95
CA LEU A 658 -54.99 9.97 -18.64
C LEU A 658 -54.52 11.11 -19.57
N SER A 659 -53.20 11.10 -19.80
CA SER A 659 -52.43 11.57 -20.99
C SER A 659 -51.63 12.88 -20.82
N PRO A 660 -50.41 13.00 -21.41
CA PRO A 660 -50.04 12.36 -22.68
C PRO A 660 -48.73 11.56 -22.73
N ALA A 661 -48.75 10.69 -23.73
CA ALA A 661 -47.67 9.90 -24.28
C ALA A 661 -46.35 10.67 -24.41
N VAL A 662 -45.29 10.04 -23.94
CA VAL A 662 -43.91 10.39 -24.28
C VAL A 662 -43.72 10.06 -25.75
N ALA A 663 -43.53 11.09 -26.56
CA ALA A 663 -43.14 10.96 -27.95
C ALA A 663 -41.78 10.27 -28.02
N VAL A 664 -41.74 9.12 -28.70
CA VAL A 664 -40.52 8.49 -29.18
C VAL A 664 -39.85 9.47 -30.14
N PRO A 665 -38.56 9.84 -29.96
CA PRO A 665 -37.86 10.68 -30.93
C PRO A 665 -37.74 9.92 -32.26
N PRO A 666 -37.91 10.58 -33.41
CA PRO A 666 -37.67 9.94 -34.69
C PRO A 666 -36.19 9.54 -34.77
N GLU A 667 -36.00 8.29 -35.19
CA GLU A 667 -34.75 7.71 -35.63
C GLU A 667 -34.07 8.70 -36.58
N LEU A 668 -32.89 9.19 -36.17
CA LEU A 668 -32.10 10.13 -36.95
C LEU A 668 -31.37 9.31 -38.01
N GLU A 669 -32.07 9.00 -39.11
CA GLU A 669 -31.47 8.42 -40.30
C GLU A 669 -30.38 9.38 -40.79
N LEU A 670 -29.13 8.92 -40.72
CA LEU A 670 -27.97 9.58 -41.32
C LEU A 670 -28.07 9.43 -42.85
N GLU A 671 -29.01 10.14 -43.47
CA GLU A 671 -29.00 10.32 -44.92
C GLU A 671 -27.79 11.18 -45.30
N GLY A 672 -26.84 10.59 -46.04
CA GLY A 672 -25.77 11.33 -46.70
C GLY A 672 -24.34 10.79 -46.50
N VAL A 673 -24.14 9.69 -45.79
CA VAL A 673 -22.84 8.99 -45.78
C VAL A 673 -22.94 7.77 -46.68
N ASP A 674 -22.38 7.89 -47.88
CA ASP A 674 -22.21 6.76 -48.80
C ASP A 674 -21.14 5.81 -48.22
N PHE A 675 -21.61 4.78 -47.50
CA PHE A 675 -20.74 3.78 -46.86
C PHE A 675 -19.97 2.96 -47.90
N ASP A 676 -20.44 2.87 -49.14
CA ASP A 676 -19.72 2.18 -50.21
C ASP A 676 -18.45 2.95 -50.60
N VAL A 677 -18.48 4.29 -50.56
CA VAL A 677 -17.29 5.13 -50.77
C VAL A 677 -16.27 4.96 -49.64
N VAL A 678 -16.72 4.89 -48.39
CA VAL A 678 -15.84 4.65 -47.23
C VAL A 678 -15.19 3.26 -47.32
N HIS A 679 -15.96 2.26 -47.75
CA HIS A 679 -15.49 0.90 -47.90
C HIS A 679 -14.53 0.73 -49.10
N GLU A 680 -14.80 1.42 -50.21
CA GLU A 680 -13.92 1.46 -51.39
C GLU A 680 -12.57 2.11 -51.06
N ILE A 681 -12.57 3.20 -50.29
CA ILE A 681 -11.33 3.87 -49.83
C ILE A 681 -10.53 2.95 -48.90
N ALA A 682 -11.19 2.29 -47.95
CA ALA A 682 -10.54 1.33 -47.04
C ALA A 682 -9.92 0.15 -47.81
N ASN A 683 -10.62 -0.38 -48.80
CA ASN A 683 -10.12 -1.47 -49.65
C ASN A 683 -8.95 -1.02 -50.56
N LYS A 684 -8.99 0.21 -51.08
CA LYS A 684 -7.86 0.79 -51.84
C LYS A 684 -6.61 0.95 -50.98
N ILE A 685 -6.76 1.35 -49.72
CA ILE A 685 -5.64 1.47 -48.76
C ILE A 685 -5.10 0.07 -48.42
N GLY A 686 -5.96 -0.90 -48.12
CA GLY A 686 -5.56 -2.28 -47.81
C GLY A 686 -4.81 -2.95 -48.97
N ASN A 687 -5.30 -2.78 -50.20
CA ASN A 687 -4.66 -3.33 -51.40
C ASN A 687 -3.32 -2.66 -51.71
N LYS A 688 -3.19 -1.35 -51.43
CA LYS A 688 -1.92 -0.63 -51.62
C LYS A 688 -0.86 -1.08 -50.61
N ILE A 689 -1.24 -1.29 -49.35
CA ILE A 689 -0.36 -1.85 -48.30
C ILE A 689 0.12 -3.27 -48.66
N GLN A 690 -0.73 -4.10 -49.29
CA GLN A 690 -0.35 -5.43 -49.75
C GLN A 690 0.55 -5.43 -51.00
N GLN A 691 0.40 -4.45 -51.90
CA GLN A 691 1.21 -4.37 -53.12
C GLN A 691 2.61 -3.78 -52.90
N GLU A 692 2.78 -2.90 -51.91
CA GLU A 692 4.04 -2.15 -51.72
C GLU A 692 5.03 -2.82 -50.76
N GLY A 693 4.71 -3.97 -50.16
CA GLY A 693 5.68 -4.81 -49.42
C GLY A 693 6.46 -4.03 -48.35
N ALA A 694 5.78 -3.68 -47.25
CA ALA A 694 6.32 -2.81 -46.21
C ALA A 694 7.65 -3.34 -45.62
N SER A 695 8.75 -2.67 -45.99
CA SER A 695 10.10 -2.94 -45.49
C SER A 695 10.77 -1.74 -44.85
N ASP A 696 10.19 -0.53 -44.87
CA ASP A 696 10.82 0.67 -44.29
C ASP A 696 9.86 1.51 -43.43
N ASP A 697 10.38 1.99 -42.29
CA ASP A 697 9.68 2.78 -41.26
C ASP A 697 9.11 4.13 -41.77
N ASP A 698 9.56 4.61 -42.93
CA ASP A 698 9.09 5.86 -43.53
C ASP A 698 7.67 5.73 -44.12
N ASP A 699 7.26 4.53 -44.57
CA ASP A 699 5.92 4.30 -45.13
C ASP A 699 4.83 4.28 -44.06
N ALA A 700 5.15 3.79 -42.86
CA ALA A 700 4.24 3.80 -41.71
C ALA A 700 3.88 5.23 -41.29
N ARG A 701 4.83 6.16 -41.38
CA ARG A 701 4.64 7.57 -41.04
C ARG A 701 3.75 8.30 -42.06
N LEU A 702 3.84 7.91 -43.32
CA LEU A 702 3.03 8.46 -44.42
C LEU A 702 1.57 7.98 -44.32
N VAL A 703 1.35 6.73 -43.91
CA VAL A 703 0.01 6.19 -43.60
C VAL A 703 -0.61 6.92 -42.41
N ASP A 704 0.15 7.13 -41.33
CA ASP A 704 -0.34 7.81 -40.13
C ASP A 704 -0.73 9.28 -40.40
N GLU A 705 0.02 9.98 -41.27
CA GLU A 705 -0.31 11.33 -41.71
C GLU A 705 -1.60 11.37 -42.54
N GLN A 706 -1.84 10.37 -43.40
CA GLN A 706 -3.07 10.29 -44.21
C GLN A 706 -4.30 9.93 -43.36
N VAL A 707 -4.16 9.01 -42.41
CA VAL A 707 -5.22 8.66 -41.43
C VAL A 707 -5.58 9.88 -40.58
N THR A 708 -4.58 10.64 -40.13
CA THR A 708 -4.78 11.88 -39.36
C THR A 708 -5.51 12.95 -40.17
N LYS A 709 -5.17 13.13 -41.45
CA LYS A 709 -5.88 14.06 -42.35
C LYS A 709 -7.34 13.64 -42.57
N LEU A 710 -7.60 12.34 -42.74
CA LEU A 710 -8.95 11.81 -42.91
C LEU A 710 -9.81 12.04 -41.66
N HIS A 711 -9.26 11.74 -40.48
CA HIS A 711 -9.92 11.99 -39.20
C HIS A 711 -10.25 13.47 -38.97
N THR A 712 -9.33 14.35 -39.37
CA THR A 712 -9.53 15.80 -39.28
C THR A 712 -10.65 16.27 -40.19
N ASN A 713 -10.74 15.73 -41.41
CA ASN A 713 -11.81 16.04 -42.35
C ASN A 713 -13.18 15.55 -41.85
N LEU A 714 -13.27 14.31 -41.35
CA LEU A 714 -14.48 13.74 -40.74
C LEU A 714 -14.94 14.56 -39.51
N SER A 715 -14.00 14.96 -38.64
CA SER A 715 -14.31 15.77 -37.46
C SER A 715 -14.81 17.18 -37.81
N ASN A 716 -14.37 17.74 -38.94
CA ASN A 716 -14.84 19.04 -39.43
C ASN A 716 -16.23 18.97 -40.09
N MET A 717 -16.69 17.79 -40.51
CA MET A 717 -18.01 17.60 -41.14
C MET A 717 -19.15 17.41 -40.13
N MET A 718 -18.87 17.27 -38.83
CA MET A 718 -19.90 17.14 -37.80
C MET A 718 -20.28 18.49 -37.16
N PRO A 719 -21.58 18.80 -36.98
CA PRO A 719 -22.03 20.05 -36.37
C PRO A 719 -21.63 20.12 -34.89
N LYS A 720 -20.96 21.22 -34.50
CA LYS A 720 -20.51 21.47 -33.13
C LYS A 720 -21.67 21.90 -32.23
N ALA A 721 -22.13 21.01 -31.36
CA ALA A 721 -23.09 21.34 -30.31
C ALA A 721 -22.44 22.21 -29.22
N THR A 722 -23.13 23.27 -28.82
CA THR A 722 -22.66 24.26 -27.85
C THR A 722 -22.70 23.69 -26.43
N LEU A 723 -21.55 23.69 -25.73
CA LEU A 723 -21.42 23.26 -24.34
C LEU A 723 -22.16 24.22 -23.39
N ALA A 724 -23.26 23.76 -22.81
CA ALA A 724 -23.74 24.21 -21.51
C ALA A 724 -23.47 23.09 -20.48
N GLN A 725 -23.01 23.47 -19.28
CA GLN A 725 -22.71 22.54 -18.18
C GLN A 725 -23.91 21.64 -17.90
N ARG A 726 -23.76 20.35 -18.22
CA ARG A 726 -24.81 19.34 -18.03
C ARG A 726 -24.69 18.79 -16.61
N PRO A 727 -25.77 18.75 -15.81
CA PRO A 727 -25.75 18.07 -14.52
C PRO A 727 -25.45 16.57 -14.74
N GLU A 728 -24.66 16.00 -13.83
CA GLU A 728 -24.32 14.56 -13.81
C GLU A 728 -25.60 13.72 -13.98
N ARG A 729 -25.73 13.02 -15.11
CA ARG A 729 -26.76 11.99 -15.27
C ARG A 729 -26.29 10.77 -14.50
N SER A 730 -26.81 10.54 -13.31
CA SER A 730 -26.75 9.23 -12.67
C SER A 730 -27.51 8.24 -13.54
N LEU A 731 -26.89 7.10 -13.88
CA LEU A 731 -27.63 5.98 -14.46
C LEU A 731 -28.77 5.60 -13.50
N PRO A 732 -29.99 5.32 -14.00
CA PRO A 732 -31.06 4.83 -13.15
C PRO A 732 -30.58 3.55 -12.45
N PRO A 733 -30.92 3.35 -11.16
CA PRO A 733 -30.58 2.12 -10.46
C PRO A 733 -31.16 0.92 -11.25
N PRO A 734 -30.44 -0.23 -11.32
CA PRO A 734 -30.99 -1.44 -11.93
C PRO A 734 -32.34 -1.75 -11.26
N GLN A 735 -33.38 -1.93 -12.07
CA GLN A 735 -34.75 -2.04 -11.56
C GLN A 735 -35.08 -3.44 -11.00
N ASN A 736 -34.23 -4.44 -11.23
CA ASN A 736 -34.46 -5.81 -10.77
C ASN A 736 -33.18 -6.51 -10.29
N ILE A 737 -33.29 -7.22 -9.15
CA ILE A 737 -32.22 -8.04 -8.55
C ILE A 737 -31.84 -9.20 -9.48
N ALA A 738 -32.79 -9.71 -10.27
CA ALA A 738 -32.60 -10.82 -11.20
C ALA A 738 -31.60 -10.55 -12.33
N ASP A 739 -31.22 -9.28 -12.56
CA ASP A 739 -30.25 -8.92 -13.60
C ASP A 739 -28.80 -8.94 -13.09
N VAL A 740 -28.58 -9.08 -11.77
CA VAL A 740 -27.24 -8.95 -11.14
C VAL A 740 -26.52 -10.29 -11.04
N GLU A 741 -27.24 -11.38 -10.78
CA GLU A 741 -26.68 -12.73 -10.71
C GLU A 741 -27.32 -13.59 -11.80
N ASP A 742 -26.48 -14.29 -12.57
CA ASP A 742 -26.99 -15.30 -13.49
C ASP A 742 -27.75 -16.37 -12.68
N PRO A 743 -28.86 -16.92 -13.19
CA PRO A 743 -29.65 -17.91 -12.46
C PRO A 743 -28.73 -19.05 -12.03
N VAL A 744 -28.71 -19.27 -10.71
CA VAL A 744 -27.89 -20.31 -10.08
C VAL A 744 -28.25 -21.64 -10.76
N PRO A 745 -27.28 -22.38 -11.32
CA PRO A 745 -27.55 -23.74 -11.79
C PRO A 745 -28.24 -24.50 -10.66
N GLU A 746 -29.34 -25.21 -10.94
CA GLU A 746 -30.13 -25.90 -9.90
C GLU A 746 -29.29 -26.83 -9.01
N ASP A 747 -28.12 -27.26 -9.52
CA ASP A 747 -27.19 -28.17 -8.84
C ASP A 747 -26.05 -27.47 -8.06
N ALA A 748 -25.97 -26.13 -8.07
CA ALA A 748 -24.89 -25.44 -7.36
C ALA A 748 -25.12 -25.51 -5.83
N PRO A 749 -24.14 -26.00 -5.05
CA PRO A 749 -24.33 -26.25 -3.62
C PRO A 749 -24.47 -24.97 -2.78
N VAL A 750 -24.01 -23.83 -3.31
CA VAL A 750 -24.05 -22.51 -2.67
C VAL A 750 -24.12 -21.41 -3.72
N THR A 751 -24.77 -20.31 -3.37
CA THR A 751 -24.82 -19.09 -4.17
C THR A 751 -23.64 -18.17 -3.86
N ALA A 752 -23.28 -17.29 -4.80
CA ALA A 752 -22.25 -16.27 -4.54
C ALA A 752 -22.65 -15.37 -3.36
N ALA A 753 -23.93 -15.00 -3.23
CA ALA A 753 -24.44 -14.19 -2.13
C ALA A 753 -24.24 -14.84 -0.75
N GLU A 754 -24.50 -16.14 -0.59
CA GLU A 754 -24.26 -16.88 0.66
C GLU A 754 -22.78 -16.95 1.02
N VAL A 755 -21.92 -17.15 0.00
CA VAL A 755 -20.46 -17.13 0.18
C VAL A 755 -19.98 -15.73 0.57
N ARG A 756 -20.48 -14.66 -0.06
CA ARG A 756 -20.18 -13.26 0.30
C ARG A 756 -20.53 -12.97 1.74
N ASP A 757 -21.73 -13.39 2.16
CA ASP A 757 -22.23 -13.18 3.51
C ASP A 757 -21.32 -13.84 4.56
N SER A 758 -21.06 -15.13 4.37
CA SER A 758 -20.18 -15.91 5.25
C SER A 758 -18.74 -15.39 5.25
N PHE A 759 -18.25 -14.93 4.09
CA PHE A 759 -16.93 -14.35 3.96
C PHE A 759 -16.82 -13.01 4.70
N MET A 760 -17.84 -12.15 4.64
CA MET A 760 -17.88 -10.91 5.42
C MET A 760 -17.86 -11.17 6.93
N GLU A 761 -18.57 -12.19 7.43
CA GLU A 761 -18.48 -12.60 8.84
C GLU A 761 -17.06 -12.98 9.22
N MET A 762 -16.40 -13.81 8.40
CA MET A 762 -15.01 -14.21 8.62
C MET A 762 -14.06 -13.01 8.65
N LEU A 763 -14.26 -12.03 7.76
CA LEU A 763 -13.47 -10.79 7.73
C LEU A 763 -13.72 -9.91 8.96
N MET A 764 -14.98 -9.76 9.39
CA MET A 764 -15.37 -8.87 10.48
C MET A 764 -15.13 -9.45 11.86
N ALA A 765 -15.24 -10.77 12.06
CA ALA A 765 -15.15 -11.39 13.37
C ALA A 765 -13.88 -10.99 14.17
N PRO A 766 -12.66 -10.98 13.58
CA PRO A 766 -11.47 -10.52 14.31
C PRO A 766 -11.48 -9.02 14.63
N ILE A 767 -12.14 -8.19 13.80
CA ILE A 767 -12.27 -6.74 14.03
C ILE A 767 -13.22 -6.50 15.19
N VAL A 768 -14.40 -7.15 15.18
CA VAL A 768 -15.39 -7.06 16.26
C VAL A 768 -14.76 -7.50 17.58
N MET A 769 -14.02 -8.62 17.57
CA MET A 769 -13.29 -9.07 18.76
C MET A 769 -12.26 -8.04 19.22
N GLN A 770 -11.45 -7.47 18.32
CA GLN A 770 -10.44 -6.48 18.68
C GLN A 770 -11.06 -5.19 19.25
N ASN A 771 -12.19 -4.76 18.70
CA ASN A 771 -12.94 -3.59 19.16
C ASN A 771 -13.59 -3.86 20.52
N ALA A 772 -14.21 -5.03 20.70
CA ALA A 772 -14.73 -5.46 21.99
C ALA A 772 -13.63 -5.46 23.06
N LEU A 773 -12.45 -6.00 22.74
CA LEU A 773 -11.28 -5.98 23.63
C LEU A 773 -10.73 -4.59 23.90
N ALA A 774 -10.85 -3.66 22.94
CA ALA A 774 -10.43 -2.28 23.15
C ALA A 774 -11.37 -1.50 24.09
N ASN A 775 -12.65 -1.86 24.05
CA ASN A 775 -13.70 -1.22 24.83
C ASN A 775 -14.01 -1.93 26.15
N LEU A 776 -13.30 -3.03 26.46
CA LEU A 776 -13.44 -3.67 27.77
C LEU A 776 -13.07 -2.63 28.85
N PRO A 777 -13.93 -2.41 29.86
CA PRO A 777 -13.59 -1.53 30.96
C PRO A 777 -12.38 -2.09 31.69
N ARG A 778 -11.43 -1.21 32.04
CA ARG A 778 -10.40 -1.59 33.01
C ARG A 778 -11.06 -1.75 34.36
N GLU A 779 -10.67 -2.80 35.07
CA GLU A 779 -11.02 -2.92 36.50
C GLU A 779 -10.43 -1.73 37.27
N THR A 780 -10.96 -1.46 38.46
CA THR A 780 -10.52 -0.34 39.31
C THR A 780 -9.00 -0.34 39.59
N ASN A 781 -8.37 -1.51 39.50
CA ASN A 781 -6.93 -1.69 39.67
C ASN A 781 -6.10 -1.57 38.37
N GLY A 782 -6.72 -1.22 37.24
CA GLY A 782 -6.07 -1.11 35.94
C GLY A 782 -5.78 -2.44 35.23
N SER A 783 -6.24 -3.56 35.79
CA SER A 783 -6.15 -4.89 35.16
C SER A 783 -7.31 -5.15 34.20
N TRP A 784 -7.18 -6.23 33.42
CA TRP A 784 -8.20 -6.71 32.51
C TRP A 784 -8.65 -8.11 32.94
N ARG A 785 -9.94 -8.40 32.80
CA ARG A 785 -10.48 -9.75 32.97
C ARG A 785 -11.00 -10.27 31.64
N CYS A 786 -10.88 -11.59 31.44
CA CYS A 786 -11.38 -12.22 30.23
C CYS A 786 -12.90 -12.31 30.28
N PRO A 787 -13.64 -11.65 29.37
CA PRO A 787 -15.10 -11.67 29.37
C PRO A 787 -15.64 -13.08 29.15
N ARG A 788 -14.93 -13.93 28.38
CA ARG A 788 -15.30 -15.33 28.19
C ARG A 788 -15.10 -16.15 29.47
N CYS A 789 -13.97 -15.99 30.19
CA CYS A 789 -13.83 -16.63 31.51
C CYS A 789 -14.88 -16.18 32.52
N ILE A 790 -15.30 -14.91 32.47
CA ILE A 790 -16.39 -14.40 33.30
C ILE A 790 -17.72 -15.05 32.91
N GLN A 791 -17.99 -15.28 31.62
CA GLN A 791 -19.17 -16.02 31.19
C GLN A 791 -19.16 -17.48 31.68
N TYR A 792 -17.97 -18.07 31.86
CA TYR A 792 -17.80 -19.46 32.34
C TYR A 792 -17.78 -19.60 33.87
N PHE A 793 -18.28 -18.57 34.56
CA PHE A 793 -18.27 -18.37 36.01
C PHE A 793 -18.76 -19.56 36.85
N HIS A 794 -19.65 -20.38 36.34
CA HIS A 794 -20.27 -21.45 37.13
C HIS A 794 -19.38 -22.68 37.37
N HIS A 795 -18.24 -22.79 36.68
CA HIS A 795 -17.52 -24.07 36.61
C HIS A 795 -16.04 -24.04 37.02
N ASP A 796 -15.35 -22.89 36.96
CA ASP A 796 -13.98 -22.72 37.44
C ASP A 796 -13.77 -21.37 38.16
N LEU A 797 -13.93 -21.39 39.50
CA LEU A 797 -13.72 -20.22 40.36
C LEU A 797 -12.30 -19.64 40.29
N LYS A 798 -11.29 -20.45 39.91
CA LYS A 798 -9.90 -19.97 39.82
C LYS A 798 -9.69 -19.17 38.53
N ALA A 799 -10.32 -19.55 37.43
CA ALA A 799 -10.27 -18.81 36.18
C ALA A 799 -10.88 -17.39 36.30
N GLN A 800 -11.87 -17.22 37.18
CA GLN A 800 -12.54 -15.95 37.43
C GLN A 800 -11.61 -14.88 38.05
N ALA A 801 -10.77 -15.29 38.99
CA ALA A 801 -9.87 -14.37 39.71
C ALA A 801 -8.63 -13.99 38.88
N PHE A 802 -8.46 -14.57 37.68
CA PHE A 802 -7.27 -14.34 36.88
C PHE A 802 -7.33 -12.98 36.20
N GLU A 803 -6.48 -12.07 36.68
CA GLU A 803 -6.36 -10.71 36.16
C GLU A 803 -5.12 -10.55 35.28
N PHE A 804 -5.32 -9.93 34.12
CA PHE A 804 -4.25 -9.63 33.16
C PHE A 804 -3.78 -8.20 33.34
N LYS A 805 -2.52 -8.02 33.77
CA LYS A 805 -1.92 -6.68 33.92
C LYS A 805 -1.74 -5.92 32.60
N ILE A 806 -1.67 -6.64 31.48
CA ILE A 806 -1.40 -6.06 30.15
C ILE A 806 -2.38 -6.69 29.16
N ARG A 807 -2.99 -5.87 28.32
CA ARG A 807 -3.96 -6.27 27.28
C ARG A 807 -3.45 -7.39 26.37
N SER A 808 -2.18 -7.35 25.97
CA SER A 808 -1.58 -8.38 25.10
C SER A 808 -1.52 -9.76 25.77
N SER A 809 -1.47 -9.83 27.11
CA SER A 809 -1.59 -11.09 27.85
C SER A 809 -3.02 -11.62 27.85
N LEU A 810 -4.01 -10.73 27.97
CA LEU A 810 -5.43 -11.09 27.83
C LEU A 810 -5.74 -11.61 26.42
N GLU A 811 -5.29 -10.88 25.38
CA GLU A 811 -5.46 -11.29 23.98
C GLU A 811 -4.85 -12.67 23.72
N ARG A 812 -3.63 -12.92 24.24
CA ARG A 812 -3.01 -14.24 24.14
C ARG A 812 -3.83 -15.30 24.87
N HIS A 813 -4.31 -15.00 26.07
CA HIS A 813 -5.13 -15.93 26.83
C HIS A 813 -6.42 -16.29 26.09
N ILE A 814 -7.14 -15.30 25.56
CA ILE A 814 -8.32 -15.53 24.70
C ILE A 814 -7.95 -16.44 23.54
N THR A 815 -6.87 -16.10 22.84
CA THR A 815 -6.45 -16.90 21.67
C THR A 815 -6.07 -18.34 22.03
N VAL A 816 -5.49 -18.60 23.21
CA VAL A 816 -5.00 -19.94 23.60
C VAL A 816 -6.05 -20.76 24.34
N MET A 817 -6.81 -20.13 25.23
CA MET A 817 -7.71 -20.80 26.16
C MET A 817 -9.16 -20.84 25.68
N HIS A 818 -9.51 -20.02 24.69
CA HIS A 818 -10.87 -19.90 24.15
C HIS A 818 -10.93 -20.36 22.70
N THR A 819 -10.32 -21.52 22.43
CA THR A 819 -10.48 -22.22 21.15
C THR A 819 -11.77 -23.06 21.17
N PRO A 820 -12.38 -23.37 20.03
CA PRO A 820 -13.54 -24.26 19.99
C PRO A 820 -13.32 -25.57 20.75
N TRP A 821 -12.12 -26.17 20.63
CA TRP A 821 -11.72 -27.35 21.40
C TRP A 821 -11.77 -27.13 22.92
N LYS A 822 -11.18 -26.04 23.42
CA LYS A 822 -11.18 -25.75 24.87
C LYS A 822 -12.55 -25.34 25.40
N GLU A 823 -13.37 -24.74 24.54
CA GLU A 823 -14.75 -24.35 24.86
C GLU A 823 -15.74 -25.52 24.82
N LEU A 824 -15.35 -26.69 24.27
CA LEU A 824 -16.17 -27.90 24.31
C LEU A 824 -16.59 -28.28 25.73
N VAL A 825 -15.74 -28.00 26.73
CA VAL A 825 -16.06 -28.26 28.15
C VAL A 825 -17.41 -27.68 28.55
N LEU A 826 -17.85 -26.58 27.94
CA LEU A 826 -19.12 -25.93 28.24
C LEU A 826 -20.31 -26.73 27.72
N ALA A 827 -20.15 -27.34 26.55
CA ALA A 827 -21.15 -28.24 25.98
C ALA A 827 -21.13 -29.61 26.66
N MET A 828 -20.05 -29.92 27.39
CA MET A 828 -19.92 -31.17 28.13
C MET A 828 -20.61 -31.12 29.49
N ILE A 829 -20.81 -29.97 30.09
CA ILE A 829 -21.37 -29.89 31.45
C ILE A 829 -22.87 -30.16 31.42
N VAL A 830 -23.31 -31.07 32.29
CA VAL A 830 -24.73 -31.37 32.48
C VAL A 830 -25.15 -30.90 33.88
N ASP A 831 -26.33 -30.28 33.98
CA ASP A 831 -26.95 -29.98 35.27
C ASP A 831 -27.44 -31.29 35.90
N THR A 832 -26.56 -31.94 36.64
CA THR A 832 -26.85 -33.12 37.47
C THR A 832 -26.31 -32.89 38.88
N GLU A 833 -27.07 -33.34 39.88
CA GLU A 833 -26.63 -33.33 41.28
C GLU A 833 -25.54 -34.38 41.56
N ASP A 834 -25.37 -35.36 40.67
CA ASP A 834 -24.33 -36.38 40.77
C ASP A 834 -23.00 -35.83 40.23
N GLU A 835 -22.06 -35.60 41.14
CA GLU A 835 -20.71 -35.13 40.80
C GLU A 835 -19.95 -36.14 39.92
N GLU A 836 -20.31 -37.44 39.93
CA GLU A 836 -19.66 -38.48 39.12
C GLU A 836 -20.11 -38.46 37.65
N GLU A 837 -21.25 -37.82 37.34
CA GLU A 837 -21.81 -37.67 35.99
C GLU A 837 -21.82 -36.22 35.48
N ARG A 838 -20.98 -35.37 36.08
CA ARG A 838 -20.97 -33.92 35.80
C ARG A 838 -20.73 -33.57 34.33
N PHE A 839 -20.05 -34.43 33.58
CA PHE A 839 -19.75 -34.20 32.17
C PHE A 839 -20.34 -35.30 31.27
N GLN A 840 -20.86 -34.91 30.11
CA GLN A 840 -21.39 -35.75 29.06
C GLN A 840 -20.76 -35.38 27.70
N CYS A 841 -20.65 -36.35 26.80
CA CYS A 841 -20.27 -36.07 25.42
C CYS A 841 -21.24 -35.06 24.77
N PRO A 842 -20.75 -33.99 24.11
CA PRO A 842 -21.63 -32.97 23.55
C PRO A 842 -22.34 -33.43 22.27
N THR A 843 -21.96 -34.57 21.69
CA THR A 843 -22.66 -35.14 20.54
C THR A 843 -24.06 -35.57 20.98
N PRO A 844 -25.16 -35.06 20.39
CA PRO A 844 -26.52 -35.36 20.85
C PRO A 844 -26.89 -36.86 20.84
N SER A 845 -26.28 -37.64 19.94
CA SER A 845 -26.50 -39.09 19.85
C SER A 845 -25.60 -39.92 20.77
N CYS A 846 -24.72 -39.29 21.54
CA CYS A 846 -23.79 -39.96 22.43
C CYS A 846 -24.23 -39.84 23.89
N THR A 847 -24.31 -40.98 24.58
CA THR A 847 -24.75 -41.06 25.98
C THR A 847 -23.59 -41.19 26.97
N PHE A 848 -22.34 -41.13 26.52
CA PHE A 848 -21.17 -41.27 27.40
C PHE A 848 -21.09 -40.13 28.41
N ARG A 849 -20.92 -40.49 29.69
CA ARG A 849 -20.76 -39.58 30.84
C ARG A 849 -19.51 -39.93 31.62
N GLY A 850 -18.97 -38.94 32.34
CA GLY A 850 -17.79 -39.15 33.17
C GLY A 850 -17.56 -38.04 34.20
N PRO A 851 -16.73 -38.33 35.22
CA PRO A 851 -16.48 -37.42 36.34
C PRO A 851 -15.51 -36.29 36.00
N ASP A 852 -14.67 -36.45 34.97
CA ASP A 852 -13.68 -35.45 34.52
C ASP A 852 -13.90 -35.10 33.03
N GLN A 853 -13.76 -33.81 32.70
CA GLN A 853 -13.67 -33.32 31.32
C GLN A 853 -12.64 -34.10 30.49
N ASN A 854 -11.54 -34.55 31.08
CA ASN A 854 -10.51 -35.30 30.38
C ASN A 854 -11.00 -36.66 29.89
N ASP A 855 -11.93 -37.28 30.62
CA ASP A 855 -12.52 -38.56 30.21
C ASP A 855 -13.46 -38.36 29.03
N ILE A 856 -14.22 -37.26 29.02
CA ILE A 856 -15.03 -36.89 27.86
C ILE A 856 -14.14 -36.55 26.66
N TYR A 857 -13.04 -35.80 26.84
CA TYR A 857 -12.11 -35.52 25.73
C TYR A 857 -11.53 -36.80 25.13
N LYS A 858 -11.10 -37.75 25.97
CA LYS A 858 -10.59 -39.05 25.48
C LYS A 858 -11.66 -39.78 24.70
N HIS A 859 -12.87 -39.87 25.25
CA HIS A 859 -14.01 -40.50 24.58
C HIS A 859 -14.35 -39.82 23.25
N CYS A 860 -14.39 -38.49 23.20
CA CYS A 860 -14.63 -37.72 21.98
C CYS A 860 -13.61 -38.02 20.87
N LEU A 861 -12.45 -38.59 21.19
CA LEU A 861 -11.42 -38.95 20.20
C LEU A 861 -11.42 -40.46 19.86
N THR A 862 -12.22 -41.28 20.54
CA THR A 862 -12.36 -42.72 20.19
C THR A 862 -13.36 -42.91 19.07
N GLU A 863 -13.18 -43.98 18.28
CA GLU A 863 -14.09 -44.32 17.18
C GLU A 863 -15.53 -44.59 17.66
N ASP A 864 -15.71 -44.95 18.94
CA ASP A 864 -17.01 -45.18 19.58
C ASP A 864 -17.86 -43.90 19.69
N CYS A 865 -17.24 -42.72 19.65
CA CYS A 865 -17.97 -41.46 19.63
C CYS A 865 -18.45 -41.14 18.21
N PRO A 866 -19.77 -40.95 17.97
CA PRO A 866 -20.28 -40.60 16.64
C PRO A 866 -19.71 -39.29 16.09
N GLY A 867 -19.30 -38.38 16.99
CA GLY A 867 -18.70 -37.09 16.66
C GLY A 867 -17.17 -37.09 16.51
N HIS A 868 -16.48 -38.23 16.62
CA HIS A 868 -15.02 -38.26 16.77
C HIS A 868 -14.25 -37.53 15.66
N LYS A 869 -14.71 -37.60 14.41
CA LYS A 869 -14.07 -36.89 13.29
C LYS A 869 -14.08 -35.37 13.47
N ILE A 870 -15.20 -34.83 13.98
CA ILE A 870 -15.33 -33.40 14.27
C ILE A 870 -14.37 -33.03 15.40
N TYR A 871 -14.32 -33.83 16.46
CA TYR A 871 -13.48 -33.57 17.62
C TYR A 871 -11.98 -33.68 17.33
N HIS A 872 -11.55 -34.64 16.51
CA HIS A 872 -10.17 -34.68 15.99
C HIS A 872 -9.83 -33.41 15.22
N SER A 873 -10.70 -32.97 14.31
CA SER A 873 -10.50 -31.71 13.58
C SER A 873 -10.36 -30.50 14.51
N LEU A 874 -11.20 -30.42 15.56
CA LEU A 874 -11.12 -29.32 16.53
C LEU A 874 -9.83 -29.36 17.37
N LEU A 875 -9.37 -30.56 17.74
CA LEU A 875 -8.11 -30.75 18.47
C LEU A 875 -6.91 -30.36 17.59
N ASP A 876 -6.89 -30.81 16.34
CA ASP A 876 -5.84 -30.50 15.37
C ASP A 876 -5.75 -28.99 15.15
N ASP A 877 -6.89 -28.31 14.98
CA ASP A 877 -6.95 -26.85 14.87
C ASP A 877 -6.42 -26.14 16.12
N HIS A 878 -6.77 -26.64 17.32
CA HIS A 878 -6.25 -26.11 18.57
C HIS A 878 -4.74 -26.31 18.70
N GLN A 879 -4.22 -27.49 18.38
CA GLN A 879 -2.79 -27.79 18.43
C GLN A 879 -2.01 -26.92 17.44
N ALA A 880 -2.52 -26.76 16.22
CA ALA A 880 -1.95 -25.87 15.22
C ALA A 880 -1.89 -24.41 15.74
N GLN A 881 -2.99 -23.92 16.31
CA GLN A 881 -3.06 -22.57 16.87
C GLN A 881 -2.09 -22.36 18.06
N VAL A 882 -1.97 -23.34 18.95
CA VAL A 882 -1.03 -23.30 20.08
C VAL A 882 0.42 -23.36 19.61
N SER A 883 0.71 -24.19 18.61
CA SER A 883 2.03 -24.30 17.98
C SER A 883 2.45 -22.96 17.36
N ASP A 884 1.57 -22.34 16.58
CA ASP A 884 1.80 -21.02 15.96
C ASP A 884 2.14 -19.94 16.97
N ILE A 885 1.42 -19.89 18.09
CA ILE A 885 1.65 -18.93 19.17
C ILE A 885 2.98 -19.20 19.87
N THR A 886 3.32 -20.47 20.06
CA THR A 886 4.57 -20.90 20.70
C THR A 886 5.77 -20.56 19.82
N ASP A 887 5.68 -20.79 18.51
CA ASP A 887 6.72 -20.47 17.54
C ASP A 887 6.84 -18.95 17.32
N ALA A 888 5.72 -18.22 17.34
CA ALA A 888 5.74 -16.75 17.38
C ALA A 888 6.44 -16.21 18.66
N LYS A 889 6.29 -16.88 19.80
CA LYS A 889 6.97 -16.52 21.04
C LYS A 889 8.48 -16.82 20.95
N LYS A 890 8.87 -17.99 20.44
CA LYS A 890 10.28 -18.36 20.22
C LYS A 890 10.96 -17.37 19.27
N SER A 891 10.33 -17.05 18.14
CA SER A 891 10.86 -16.07 17.18
C SER A 891 11.00 -14.67 17.79
N ARG A 892 10.04 -14.20 18.60
CA ARG A 892 10.17 -12.92 19.33
C ARG A 892 11.31 -12.93 20.35
N ILE A 893 11.50 -14.03 21.09
CA ILE A 893 12.62 -14.17 22.02
C ILE A 893 13.95 -14.11 21.25
N ASN A 894 14.04 -14.78 20.10
CA ASN A 894 15.24 -14.76 19.25
C ASN A 894 15.50 -13.36 18.65
N VAL A 895 14.46 -12.67 18.19
CA VAL A 895 14.58 -11.28 17.70
C VAL A 895 14.97 -10.34 18.82
N ARG A 896 14.33 -10.45 20.00
CA ARG A 896 14.65 -9.61 21.16
C ARG A 896 16.08 -9.85 21.64
N ALA A 897 16.53 -11.10 21.74
CA ALA A 897 17.92 -11.43 22.04
C ALA A 897 18.91 -10.83 21.02
N ALA A 898 18.49 -10.66 19.76
CA ALA A 898 19.28 -10.00 18.72
C ALA A 898 19.17 -8.45 18.71
N VAL A 899 18.20 -7.86 19.41
CA VAL A 899 17.87 -6.42 19.37
C VAL A 899 18.08 -5.71 20.73
N ASP A 900 18.11 -6.43 21.85
CA ASP A 900 18.13 -5.88 23.21
C ASP A 900 19.41 -5.12 23.68
N PRO A 901 20.48 -4.90 22.89
CA PRO A 901 21.44 -3.85 23.27
C PRO A 901 20.91 -2.42 23.11
N ALA A 902 19.76 -2.18 22.44
CA ALA A 902 19.46 -0.86 21.84
C ALA A 902 18.28 -0.06 22.44
N GLU A 903 17.53 -0.55 23.44
CA GLU A 903 16.27 0.11 23.83
C GLU A 903 16.34 1.36 24.75
N PRO A 904 17.46 1.76 25.41
CA PRO A 904 17.43 3.03 26.16
C PRO A 904 17.74 4.28 25.29
N ALA A 905 17.96 4.16 23.97
CA ALA A 905 18.50 5.27 23.17
C ALA A 905 17.46 6.22 22.51
N LEU A 906 16.16 5.94 22.56
CA LEU A 906 15.16 6.77 21.88
C LEU A 906 14.93 8.15 22.54
N GLY A 907 15.32 8.32 23.81
CA GLY A 907 15.30 9.62 24.49
C GLY A 907 16.49 10.55 24.17
N ASN A 908 17.54 10.05 23.51
CA ASN A 908 18.80 10.80 23.29
C ASN A 908 19.00 11.32 21.86
N ILE A 909 18.06 11.05 20.94
CA ILE A 909 18.20 11.46 19.54
C ILE A 909 17.99 12.97 19.40
N GLU A 910 17.07 13.58 20.15
CA GLU A 910 16.89 15.04 20.19
C GLU A 910 18.13 15.75 20.74
N THR A 911 18.73 15.22 21.81
CA THR A 911 19.95 15.75 22.42
C THR A 911 21.16 15.62 21.49
N ALA A 912 21.26 14.54 20.72
CA ALA A 912 22.33 14.32 19.75
C ALA A 912 22.17 15.20 18.49
N ILE A 913 20.93 15.41 18.02
CA ILE A 913 20.63 16.35 16.93
C ILE A 913 20.92 17.79 17.36
N LEU A 914 20.56 18.16 18.59
CA LEU A 914 20.90 19.46 19.17
C LEU A 914 22.42 19.64 19.33
N ALA A 915 23.16 18.60 19.72
CA ALA A 915 24.61 18.64 19.82
C ALA A 915 25.31 18.78 18.45
N ASP A 916 24.84 18.06 17.42
CA ASP A 916 25.37 18.18 16.05
C ASP A 916 25.02 19.53 15.42
N ALA A 917 23.80 20.04 15.65
CA ALA A 917 23.41 21.39 15.25
C ALA A 917 24.27 22.46 15.97
N LYS A 918 24.53 22.26 17.28
CA LYS A 918 25.39 23.15 18.09
C LYS A 918 26.82 23.22 17.54
N ASN A 919 27.38 22.07 17.17
CA ASN A 919 28.72 21.97 16.60
C ASN A 919 28.79 22.62 15.20
N ALA A 920 27.78 22.39 14.35
CA ALA A 920 27.70 22.99 13.02
C ALA A 920 27.53 24.52 13.05
N LEU A 921 26.72 25.05 13.97
CA LEU A 921 26.55 26.50 14.19
C LEU A 921 27.82 27.16 14.72
N SER A 922 28.55 26.51 15.63
CA SER A 922 29.82 27.04 16.17
C SER A 922 30.93 27.16 15.12
N ALA A 923 30.84 26.36 14.05
CA ALA A 923 31.82 26.34 12.97
C ALA A 923 31.59 27.44 11.91
N TYR A 924 30.38 28.02 11.86
CA TYR A 924 29.97 28.96 10.81
C TYR A 924 29.70 30.39 11.28
N ALA A 925 29.55 30.65 12.58
CA ALA A 925 29.18 31.97 13.10
C ALA A 925 30.37 32.77 13.65
N ASP A 926 30.31 34.10 13.51
CA ASP A 926 31.23 35.04 14.17
C ASP A 926 31.21 34.82 15.69
N LYS A 927 32.40 34.66 16.30
CA LYS A 927 32.56 34.26 17.72
C LYS A 927 31.85 35.19 18.70
N GLN A 928 31.68 36.47 18.34
CA GLN A 928 30.97 37.43 19.18
C GLN A 928 29.44 37.23 19.17
N TRP A 929 28.88 36.87 18.01
CA TRP A 929 27.43 36.61 17.88
C TRP A 929 27.05 35.31 18.58
N TYR A 930 27.84 34.25 18.37
CA TYR A 930 27.61 32.94 18.99
C TYR A 930 27.69 33.00 20.53
N GLY A 931 28.64 33.78 21.07
CA GLY A 931 28.76 33.96 22.52
C GLY A 931 27.57 34.68 23.16
N ARG A 932 26.95 35.62 22.44
CA ARG A 932 25.75 36.34 22.92
C ARG A 932 24.50 35.45 22.86
N TRP A 933 24.34 34.71 21.76
CA TRP A 933 23.28 33.71 21.60
C TRP A 933 23.36 32.60 22.66
N GLU A 934 24.56 32.10 22.98
CA GLU A 934 24.73 31.07 24.01
C GLU A 934 24.36 31.58 25.41
N GLN A 935 24.64 32.85 25.74
CA GLN A 935 24.23 33.45 27.01
C GLN A 935 22.70 33.59 27.11
N GLU A 936 22.04 34.05 26.05
CA GLU A 936 20.58 34.24 26.02
C GLU A 936 19.83 32.91 26.11
N VAL A 937 20.29 31.87 25.40
CA VAL A 937 19.72 30.51 25.49
C VAL A 937 19.93 29.90 26.88
N GLN A 938 21.10 30.09 27.50
CA GLN A 938 21.33 29.61 28.88
C GLN A 938 20.45 30.33 29.90
N GLU A 939 20.17 31.62 29.71
CA GLU A 939 19.26 32.39 30.55
C GLU A 939 17.82 31.83 30.47
N VAL A 940 17.34 31.48 29.27
CA VAL A 940 16.03 30.85 29.04
C VAL A 940 15.95 29.47 29.69
N VAL A 941 16.96 28.62 29.50
CA VAL A 941 17.00 27.28 30.11
C VAL A 941 17.02 27.38 31.64
N ARG A 942 17.74 28.35 32.20
CA ARG A 942 17.77 28.62 33.65
C ARG A 942 16.40 29.08 34.17
N CYS A 943 15.69 29.95 33.42
CA CYS A 943 14.32 30.36 33.75
C CYS A 943 13.36 29.15 33.75
N MET A 944 13.41 28.30 32.72
CA MET A 944 12.62 27.06 32.63
C MET A 944 12.91 26.09 33.80
N SER A 945 14.17 25.98 34.19
CA SER A 945 14.60 25.08 35.26
C SER A 945 14.23 25.58 36.67
N SER A 946 13.93 26.87 36.82
CA SER A 946 13.62 27.48 38.12
C SER A 946 12.16 27.28 38.56
N GLY A 947 11.26 26.81 37.69
CA GLY A 947 9.86 26.53 38.02
C GLY A 947 9.01 27.75 38.35
N ILE A 948 9.52 28.97 38.10
CA ILE A 948 8.86 30.24 38.41
C ILE A 948 8.33 30.86 37.10
N THR A 949 7.26 30.31 36.53
CA THR A 949 6.27 31.02 35.67
C THR A 949 5.25 30.04 35.08
N THR A 950 4.01 30.49 34.90
CA THR A 950 2.92 29.74 34.27
C THR A 950 3.12 29.59 32.76
N GLU A 951 2.77 28.42 32.20
CA GLU A 951 2.98 28.01 30.78
C GLU A 951 2.61 29.10 29.75
N ALA A 952 1.49 29.83 29.95
CA ALA A 952 1.00 30.79 28.95
C ALA A 952 1.90 32.02 28.72
N THR A 953 2.64 32.47 29.74
CA THR A 953 3.57 33.61 29.61
C THR A 953 4.93 33.22 29.04
N LEU A 954 5.24 31.92 29.05
CA LEU A 954 6.52 31.40 28.57
C LEU A 954 6.50 31.28 27.03
N ASP A 955 5.38 30.83 26.46
CA ASP A 955 5.25 30.63 25.01
C ASP A 955 5.31 31.96 24.24
N GLU A 956 4.61 33.00 24.68
CA GLU A 956 4.66 34.33 24.03
C GLU A 956 6.06 34.98 24.13
N SER A 957 6.75 34.81 25.25
CA SER A 957 8.10 35.39 25.44
C SER A 957 9.17 34.62 24.65
N ILE A 958 8.99 33.32 24.43
CA ILE A 958 9.93 32.50 23.65
C ILE A 958 9.71 32.75 22.15
N GLU A 959 8.47 32.85 21.67
CA GLU A 959 8.20 33.17 20.26
C GLU A 959 8.69 34.57 19.88
N ASP A 960 8.44 35.61 20.69
CA ASP A 960 8.92 36.97 20.39
C ASP A 960 10.46 37.08 20.42
N MET A 961 11.11 36.35 21.32
CA MET A 961 12.57 36.31 21.42
C MET A 961 13.20 35.52 20.26
N LEU A 962 12.64 34.37 19.90
CA LEU A 962 13.09 33.58 18.75
C LEU A 962 12.85 34.32 17.43
N SER A 963 11.75 35.07 17.30
CA SER A 963 11.48 35.91 16.13
C SER A 963 12.51 37.03 15.99
N LYS A 964 12.87 37.73 17.09
CA LYS A 964 13.92 38.76 17.08
C LYS A 964 15.29 38.22 16.72
N ILE A 965 15.65 37.05 17.24
CA ILE A 965 16.91 36.37 16.91
C ILE A 965 16.92 35.97 15.42
N PHE A 966 15.78 35.53 14.88
CA PHE A 966 15.66 35.17 13.47
C PHE A 966 15.72 36.39 12.55
N ASP A 967 15.13 37.52 12.95
CA ASP A 967 15.16 38.80 12.22
C ASP A 967 16.53 39.49 12.29
N GLU A 968 17.33 39.31 13.35
CA GLU A 968 18.72 39.78 13.42
C GLU A 968 19.72 38.87 12.67
N TYR A 969 19.34 37.61 12.39
CA TYR A 969 20.16 36.64 11.66
C TYR A 969 19.99 36.75 10.13
N LEU A 970 18.80 37.13 9.66
CA LEU A 970 18.51 37.47 8.26
C LEU A 970 19.14 38.80 7.87
#